data_AF-A0A950XTT2-F1
#
_entry.id   AF-A0A950XTT2-F1
#
_cell.length_a   1.000
_cell.length_b   1.000
_cell.length_c   1.000
_cell.angle_alpha   90.00
_cell.angle_beta   90.00
_cell.angle_gamma   90.00
#
_symmetry.space_group_name_H-M   'P 1'
#
loop_
_entity.id
_entity.type
_entity.pdbx_description
1 polymer ?
#
loop_
_entity_poly.entity_id
_entity_poly.type
_entity_poly.pdbx_seq_one_letter_code
_entity_poly.pdbx_strand_id
1 'polypeptide(L)'
;MRLVLVLVALGFAAQNGLAQGPTDELWRLETRGEAKQAQARLQQAANGPSANPAAIRRYAEFLDRYRDPSARDAYAALAQVLDRTKAAAAERAAVARRLAALDLAAGDRASALRRLSAFNAAGGGGLSLPQASGPVQQAYIEIPGPLMSFARMAALSPDLKPDDLLPALARNIVTNGYQATNAAEGLDQTEYLKLIVRYLGEARELSKLAGEDKMIRIDSCESAATGDLLRVLGYRIRGGCGSDLVLETVNASRAFLTIDSGFPLEELEESLRTNRPFTLDYRPARIPILYNLDYWQSAKDRTQGEFIDYFLADPLLCRLYLAFSKLDTDTAEELRKQIPAQRLKIFAHVVDFFGGMFQIRDGKAVVPGGARSEKAWAELATAGPDKGAAFFEKLIARDDGWLASYFDALARINGPAKDYLTEPERMKRFYAAIRGKVTSPGPARPVFRSNTDMLLLTTRLRIDSDGRPHLPGSLDTWKNLFANHPRGKYDAKLTRAAPAWRDADDVLEALFGLTRKLAENEPLKIFMALGDVDRERTKPLEAATVDRLAREYRSMSAQYPLFAEAPWLSDKTILQFIDTAHAVSGIRDPLLRSDAAGIVQALAGLYQIFLRQGSIAAQESDATLAGLIEPFSKIQNEKDVFDGGMAGVRLLLKATHSSNKLSAQDRMIDLLAGTAAEDSSDTHQQMIEEMIRIFEAQRLVSLSTLFDLADNLDSVARGEKLNTALAGRLASRISEVQLPRTSITGEEKSALAFGYWTERHIDAQRKINLRATIDKAANDPQKLKDLRGQLAPFLRDTLVGLTYIHYAPPGAQVLKTNPLFVRSHDFIGIQGSEQTWKHTEVFGTGWPANAGGRLVGSLATLPYALGEAEQNFLIPSKEQALIWGDLVPQMLLTGIIPRWWNVSPAQIHWVGVNMAYAEAVLADSALSAQRRAQVEGVLERYAPPARLKKIDTLLAAGNVREAIENVTPAEMYLLATDLAPADSESPLAASLKRLASENADALRPGVISRTFGSPKPTLANSFQLELLNLRTFPTLMGYSSRILAESWESNLLYYAALADEIHASPAQLNVLVPQWTQQTVERIFATHLEDWPALLRSLRLVGEEVRDQARKQQSQAAE
;
A
#
# COMPACT_ATOMS: atom_id res chain seq x y z
N MET A 1 49.29 -41.50 39.74
CA MET A 1 49.12 -40.16 39.12
C MET A 1 48.29 -40.15 37.83
N ARG A 2 48.32 -41.19 36.97
CA ARG A 2 47.54 -41.21 35.70
C ARG A 2 46.03 -41.47 35.84
N LEU A 3 45.55 -42.05 36.95
CA LEU A 3 44.12 -42.30 37.16
C LEU A 3 43.35 -41.04 37.65
N VAL A 4 44.04 -40.13 38.33
CA VAL A 4 43.42 -38.90 38.90
C VAL A 4 43.22 -37.83 37.82
N LEU A 5 44.09 -37.77 36.81
CA LEU A 5 43.94 -36.81 35.70
C LEU A 5 42.80 -37.18 34.73
N VAL A 6 42.47 -38.46 34.57
CA VAL A 6 41.36 -38.90 33.71
C VAL A 6 39.99 -38.66 34.38
N LEU A 7 39.90 -38.80 35.70
CA LEU A 7 38.68 -38.50 36.47
C LEU A 7 38.40 -36.98 36.58
N VAL A 8 39.44 -36.14 36.64
CA VAL A 8 39.27 -34.68 36.62
C VAL A 8 38.92 -34.17 35.21
N ALA A 9 39.46 -34.76 34.14
CA ALA A 9 39.09 -34.41 32.77
C ALA A 9 37.65 -34.86 32.39
N LEU A 10 37.20 -36.02 32.88
CA LEU A 10 35.81 -36.47 32.71
C LEU A 10 34.83 -35.68 33.60
N GLY A 11 35.27 -35.21 34.78
CA GLY A 11 34.50 -34.31 35.64
C GLY A 11 34.28 -32.92 35.04
N PHE A 12 35.29 -32.35 34.36
CA PHE A 12 35.17 -31.05 33.69
C PHE A 12 34.39 -31.13 32.35
N ALA A 13 34.44 -32.25 31.64
CA ALA A 13 33.60 -32.47 30.46
C ALA A 13 32.12 -32.71 30.83
N ALA A 14 31.84 -33.35 31.97
CA ALA A 14 30.47 -33.56 32.45
C ALA A 14 29.84 -32.31 33.09
N GLN A 15 30.64 -31.39 33.64
CA GLN A 15 30.12 -30.15 34.24
C GLN A 15 29.80 -29.04 33.23
N ASN A 16 30.41 -29.04 32.04
CA ASN A 16 30.05 -28.09 30.98
C ASN A 16 28.87 -28.55 30.09
N GLY A 17 28.41 -29.81 30.23
CA GLY A 17 27.24 -30.34 29.51
C GLY A 17 25.91 -30.25 30.28
N LEU A 18 25.93 -29.85 31.55
CA LEU A 18 24.75 -29.86 32.45
C LEU A 18 24.11 -28.48 32.67
N ALA A 19 24.45 -27.48 31.86
CA ALA A 19 23.95 -26.10 31.99
C ALA A 19 22.92 -25.68 30.92
N GLN A 20 22.41 -26.60 30.09
CA GLN A 20 21.35 -26.31 29.11
C GLN A 20 20.14 -27.20 29.40
N GLY A 21 19.12 -26.65 30.03
CA GLY A 21 17.90 -27.40 30.35
C GLY A 21 17.05 -27.70 29.11
N PRO A 22 16.10 -28.66 29.17
CA PRO A 22 15.18 -28.99 28.07
C PRO A 22 14.39 -27.79 27.51
N THR A 23 14.22 -26.73 28.33
CA THR A 23 13.51 -25.50 27.95
C THR A 23 14.32 -24.61 27.02
N ASP A 24 15.65 -24.57 27.17
CA ASP A 24 16.51 -23.79 26.27
C ASP A 24 16.67 -24.47 24.91
N GLU A 25 16.62 -25.80 24.88
CA GLU A 25 16.63 -26.55 23.62
C GLU A 25 15.37 -26.26 22.79
N LEU A 26 14.18 -26.33 23.39
CA LEU A 26 12.91 -26.04 22.71
C LEU A 26 12.84 -24.59 22.21
N TRP A 27 13.28 -23.64 23.02
CA TRP A 27 13.37 -22.23 22.61
C TRP A 27 14.33 -22.01 21.42
N ARG A 28 15.45 -22.73 21.40
CA ARG A 28 16.37 -22.70 20.26
C ARG A 28 15.78 -23.30 18.99
N LEU A 29 14.92 -24.31 19.10
CA LEU A 29 14.20 -24.84 17.95
C LEU A 29 13.27 -23.78 17.36
N GLU A 30 12.52 -23.04 18.19
CA GLU A 30 11.66 -21.92 17.76
C GLU A 30 12.48 -20.85 17.02
N THR A 31 13.58 -20.36 17.63
CA THR A 31 14.39 -19.27 17.06
C THR A 31 15.22 -19.67 15.84
N ARG A 32 15.42 -20.98 15.60
CA ARG A 32 16.04 -21.54 14.39
C ARG A 32 15.03 -21.86 13.27
N GLY A 33 13.73 -21.64 13.50
CA GLY A 33 12.69 -21.95 12.51
C GLY A 33 12.25 -23.41 12.50
N GLU A 34 12.64 -24.21 13.50
CA GLU A 34 12.25 -25.62 13.68
C GLU A 34 11.00 -25.74 14.58
N ALA A 35 10.09 -24.78 14.48
CA ALA A 35 8.91 -24.64 15.33
C ALA A 35 7.99 -25.89 15.31
N LYS A 36 7.86 -26.56 14.15
CA LYS A 36 7.10 -27.82 14.04
C LYS A 36 7.66 -28.91 14.94
N GLN A 37 8.99 -29.01 15.03
CA GLN A 37 9.64 -29.98 15.90
C GLN A 37 9.44 -29.62 17.38
N ALA A 38 9.54 -28.32 17.72
CA ALA A 38 9.24 -27.83 19.06
C ALA A 38 7.79 -28.15 19.46
N GLN A 39 6.83 -27.87 18.57
CA GLN A 39 5.41 -28.15 18.77
C GLN A 39 5.17 -29.64 19.03
N ALA A 40 5.68 -30.53 18.18
CA ALA A 40 5.48 -31.97 18.31
C ALA A 40 6.02 -32.49 19.66
N ARG A 41 7.22 -32.05 20.07
CA ARG A 41 7.82 -32.43 21.36
C ARG A 41 6.99 -31.89 22.54
N LEU A 42 6.52 -30.64 22.47
CA LEU A 42 5.69 -30.02 23.49
C LEU A 42 4.32 -30.69 23.61
N GLN A 43 3.68 -30.99 22.48
CA GLN A 43 2.40 -31.67 22.42
C GLN A 43 2.50 -33.09 23.00
N GLN A 44 3.54 -33.84 22.64
CA GLN A 44 3.79 -35.17 23.19
C GLN A 44 4.01 -35.11 24.72
N ALA A 45 4.78 -34.11 25.19
CA ALA A 45 5.00 -33.92 26.63
C ALA A 45 3.73 -33.50 27.39
N ALA A 46 2.85 -32.70 26.76
CA ALA A 46 1.60 -32.24 27.36
C ALA A 46 0.49 -33.31 27.36
N ASN A 47 0.49 -34.23 26.38
CA ASN A 47 -0.52 -35.29 26.25
C ASN A 47 -0.06 -36.64 26.80
N GLY A 48 1.20 -36.77 27.22
CA GLY A 48 1.75 -38.02 27.72
C GLY A 48 1.15 -38.45 29.08
N PRO A 49 1.21 -39.74 29.43
CA PRO A 49 0.69 -40.28 30.69
C PRO A 49 1.36 -39.69 31.95
N SER A 50 2.54 -39.07 31.80
CA SER A 50 3.29 -38.37 32.85
C SER A 50 3.25 -36.84 32.72
N ALA A 51 2.29 -36.27 31.98
CA ALA A 51 2.19 -34.82 31.77
C ALA A 51 2.00 -34.07 33.10
N ASN A 52 2.93 -33.18 33.42
CA ASN A 52 2.85 -32.31 34.59
C ASN A 52 2.34 -30.91 34.19
N PRO A 53 1.89 -30.06 35.15
CA PRO A 53 1.37 -28.73 34.84
C PRO A 53 2.35 -27.85 34.06
N ALA A 54 3.65 -28.01 34.28
CA ALA A 54 4.68 -27.24 33.57
C ALA A 54 4.77 -27.62 32.08
N ALA A 55 4.60 -28.90 31.72
CA ALA A 55 4.59 -29.36 30.34
C ALA A 55 3.36 -28.80 29.58
N ILE A 56 2.17 -28.87 30.20
CA ILE A 56 0.94 -28.32 29.62
C ILE A 56 1.05 -26.79 29.47
N ARG A 57 1.61 -26.10 30.48
CA ARG A 57 1.86 -24.65 30.41
C ARG A 57 2.77 -24.27 29.25
N ARG A 58 3.89 -24.97 29.07
CA ARG A 58 4.83 -24.69 27.96
C ARG A 58 4.18 -24.90 26.60
N TYR A 59 3.35 -25.94 26.45
CA TYR A 59 2.62 -26.17 25.22
C TYR A 59 1.57 -25.07 24.98
N ALA A 60 0.83 -24.66 26.01
CA ALA A 60 -0.12 -23.55 25.90
C ALA A 60 0.58 -22.23 25.53
N GLU A 61 1.69 -21.89 26.19
CA GLU A 61 2.48 -20.68 25.90
C GLU A 61 3.12 -20.72 24.51
N PHE A 62 3.50 -21.89 24.00
CA PHE A 62 3.95 -22.07 22.62
C PHE A 62 2.83 -21.73 21.65
N LEU A 63 1.67 -22.39 21.78
CA LEU A 63 0.51 -22.13 20.91
C LEU A 63 0.11 -20.66 20.95
N ASP A 64 0.23 -20.02 22.12
CA ASP A 64 -0.06 -18.62 22.34
C ASP A 64 0.89 -17.67 21.58
N ARG A 65 2.20 -17.97 21.57
CA ARG A 65 3.19 -17.22 20.76
C ARG A 65 2.88 -17.26 19.27
N TYR A 66 2.38 -18.40 18.80
CA TYR A 66 2.00 -18.64 17.41
C TYR A 66 0.52 -18.33 17.11
N ARG A 67 -0.20 -17.62 18.00
CA ARG A 67 -1.62 -17.24 17.82
C ARG A 67 -2.53 -18.42 17.42
N ASP A 68 -2.18 -19.64 17.82
CA ASP A 68 -2.95 -20.83 17.51
C ASP A 68 -4.22 -20.84 18.39
N PRO A 69 -5.43 -20.92 17.80
CA PRO A 69 -6.69 -20.96 18.56
C PRO A 69 -6.73 -22.08 19.63
N SER A 70 -5.99 -23.17 19.41
CA SER A 70 -5.86 -24.30 20.34
C SER A 70 -5.19 -23.92 21.66
N ALA A 71 -4.55 -22.74 21.75
CA ALA A 71 -4.04 -22.19 23.00
C ALA A 71 -5.14 -22.09 24.06
N ARG A 72 -6.39 -21.76 23.67
CA ARG A 72 -7.54 -21.71 24.58
C ARG A 72 -7.79 -23.06 25.27
N ASP A 73 -7.78 -24.14 24.50
CA ASP A 73 -8.00 -25.48 25.01
C ASP A 73 -6.82 -25.95 25.88
N ALA A 74 -5.58 -25.66 25.46
CA ALA A 74 -4.38 -25.99 26.23
C ALA A 74 -4.34 -25.26 27.58
N TYR A 75 -4.65 -23.97 27.63
CA TYR A 75 -4.76 -23.23 28.89
C TYR A 75 -5.96 -23.70 29.73
N ALA A 76 -7.08 -24.09 29.11
CA ALA A 76 -8.23 -24.64 29.83
C ALA A 76 -7.89 -25.98 30.49
N ALA A 77 -7.16 -26.85 29.79
CA ALA A 77 -6.63 -28.09 30.36
C ALA A 77 -5.65 -27.81 31.51
N LEU A 78 -4.74 -26.84 31.35
CA LEU A 78 -3.85 -26.40 32.42
C LEU A 78 -4.63 -25.93 33.66
N ALA A 79 -5.65 -25.08 33.48
CA ALA A 79 -6.47 -24.58 34.58
C ALA A 79 -7.11 -25.71 35.38
N GLN A 80 -7.67 -26.72 34.70
CA GLN A 80 -8.26 -27.89 35.36
C GLN A 80 -7.23 -28.67 36.20
N VAL A 81 -6.01 -28.86 35.68
CA VAL A 81 -4.95 -29.55 36.40
C VAL A 81 -4.49 -28.73 37.61
N LEU A 82 -4.32 -27.41 37.47
CA LEU A 82 -3.93 -26.52 38.57
C LEU A 82 -4.99 -26.49 39.69
N ASP A 83 -6.28 -26.54 39.35
CA ASP A 83 -7.37 -26.65 40.32
C ASP A 83 -7.37 -28.00 41.03
N ARG A 84 -7.24 -29.11 40.29
CA ARG A 84 -7.16 -30.47 40.87
C ARG A 84 -5.96 -30.64 41.79
N THR A 85 -4.82 -30.06 41.43
CA THR A 85 -3.58 -30.14 42.22
C THR A 85 -3.47 -29.07 43.30
N LYS A 86 -4.48 -28.18 43.43
CA LYS A 86 -4.50 -27.06 44.39
C LYS A 86 -3.22 -26.21 44.32
N ALA A 87 -2.79 -25.89 43.10
CA ALA A 87 -1.62 -25.05 42.85
C ALA A 87 -1.78 -23.64 43.48
N ALA A 88 -0.65 -22.92 43.59
CA ALA A 88 -0.61 -21.58 44.16
C ALA A 88 -1.68 -20.65 43.56
N ALA A 89 -2.32 -19.85 44.40
CA ALA A 89 -3.43 -18.97 43.99
C ALA A 89 -3.01 -18.01 42.86
N ALA A 90 -1.78 -17.48 42.93
CA ALA A 90 -1.21 -16.63 41.88
C ALA A 90 -1.11 -17.33 40.52
N GLU A 91 -0.75 -18.61 40.47
CA GLU A 91 -0.66 -19.37 39.22
C GLU A 91 -2.05 -19.61 38.60
N ARG A 92 -3.03 -19.97 39.44
CA ARG A 92 -4.42 -20.15 39.00
C ARG A 92 -5.01 -18.84 38.49
N ALA A 93 -4.74 -17.73 39.16
CA ALA A 93 -5.14 -16.39 38.73
C ALA A 93 -4.50 -16.02 37.38
N ALA A 94 -3.20 -16.23 37.20
CA ALA A 94 -2.51 -15.90 35.94
C ALA A 94 -3.12 -16.65 34.73
N VAL A 95 -3.39 -17.96 34.87
CA VAL A 95 -4.01 -18.76 33.79
C VAL A 95 -5.45 -18.32 33.53
N ALA A 96 -6.22 -18.02 34.57
CA ALA A 96 -7.60 -17.53 34.43
C ALA A 96 -7.65 -16.16 33.72
N ARG A 97 -6.72 -15.25 34.03
CA ARG A 97 -6.57 -13.97 33.31
C ARG A 97 -6.25 -14.20 31.83
N ARG A 98 -5.27 -15.05 31.51
CA ARG A 98 -4.89 -15.30 30.11
C ARG A 98 -6.04 -15.92 29.31
N LEU A 99 -6.77 -16.88 29.89
CA LEU A 99 -7.98 -17.45 29.28
C LEU A 99 -9.06 -16.40 29.05
N ALA A 100 -9.29 -15.49 30.00
CA ALA A 100 -10.25 -14.41 29.81
C ALA A 100 -9.88 -13.52 28.62
N ALA A 101 -8.61 -13.17 28.48
CA ALA A 101 -8.11 -12.39 27.35
C ALA A 101 -8.28 -13.13 26.00
N LEU A 102 -7.93 -14.42 25.93
CA LEU A 102 -8.11 -15.25 24.73
C LEU A 102 -9.59 -15.42 24.36
N ASP A 103 -10.46 -15.62 25.36
CA ASP A 103 -11.91 -15.73 25.16
C ASP A 103 -12.48 -14.40 24.60
N LEU A 104 -12.04 -13.24 25.10
CA LEU A 104 -12.44 -11.93 24.58
C LEU A 104 -11.96 -11.69 23.14
N ALA A 105 -10.70 -12.03 22.84
CA ALA A 105 -10.14 -11.90 21.49
C ALA A 105 -10.93 -12.76 20.47
N ALA A 106 -11.41 -13.93 20.90
CA ALA A 106 -12.29 -14.80 20.11
C ALA A 106 -13.75 -14.31 20.02
N GLY A 107 -14.13 -13.27 20.77
CA GLY A 107 -15.52 -12.79 20.87
C GLY A 107 -16.41 -13.60 21.83
N ASP A 108 -15.85 -14.52 22.61
CA ASP A 108 -16.57 -15.36 23.59
C ASP A 108 -16.64 -14.69 24.96
N ARG A 109 -17.47 -13.66 25.04
CA ARG A 109 -17.72 -12.89 26.25
C ARG A 109 -18.21 -13.74 27.43
N ALA A 110 -19.04 -14.74 27.15
CA ALA A 110 -19.62 -15.59 28.18
C ALA A 110 -18.55 -16.44 28.88
N SER A 111 -17.64 -17.03 28.11
CA SER A 111 -16.47 -17.72 28.68
C SER A 111 -15.58 -16.74 29.45
N ALA A 112 -15.29 -15.56 28.90
CA ALA A 112 -14.47 -14.56 29.56
C ALA A 112 -14.99 -14.17 30.97
N LEU A 113 -16.30 -13.99 31.13
CA LEU A 113 -16.93 -13.71 32.43
C LEU A 113 -16.74 -14.86 33.44
N ARG A 114 -16.84 -16.12 32.98
CA ARG A 114 -16.55 -17.29 33.82
C ARG A 114 -15.08 -17.32 34.25
N ARG A 115 -14.16 -17.01 33.33
CA ARG A 115 -12.72 -16.96 33.61
C ARG A 115 -12.37 -15.84 34.59
N LEU A 116 -13.00 -14.67 34.48
CA LEU A 116 -12.85 -13.57 35.44
C LEU A 116 -13.36 -13.94 36.84
N SER A 117 -14.45 -14.70 36.91
CA SER A 117 -14.95 -15.20 38.19
C SER A 117 -13.94 -16.15 38.84
N ALA A 118 -13.30 -17.03 38.06
CA ALA A 118 -12.23 -17.90 38.52
C ALA A 118 -10.96 -17.12 38.93
N PHE A 119 -10.60 -16.07 38.18
CA PHE A 119 -9.50 -15.15 38.51
C PHE A 119 -9.73 -14.49 39.88
N ASN A 120 -10.92 -13.94 40.12
CA ASN A 120 -11.28 -13.32 41.40
C ASN A 120 -11.29 -14.34 42.54
N ALA A 121 -11.82 -15.55 42.31
CA ALA A 121 -11.81 -16.62 43.30
C ALA A 121 -10.39 -17.10 43.67
N ALA A 122 -9.42 -16.94 42.76
CA ALA A 122 -8.01 -17.20 43.01
C ALA A 122 -7.25 -16.02 43.66
N GLY A 123 -7.96 -14.97 44.10
CA GLY A 123 -7.38 -13.80 44.76
C GLY A 123 -6.87 -12.71 43.81
N GLY A 124 -7.17 -12.83 42.51
CA GLY A 124 -6.94 -11.75 41.55
C GLY A 124 -7.83 -10.53 41.82
N GLY A 125 -7.31 -9.34 41.54
CA GLY A 125 -8.04 -8.08 41.69
C GLY A 125 -7.71 -7.08 40.58
N GLY A 126 -8.52 -6.02 40.46
CA GLY A 126 -8.28 -4.93 39.51
C GLY A 126 -8.71 -5.19 38.06
N LEU A 127 -9.23 -6.38 37.74
CA LEU A 127 -9.80 -6.71 36.43
C LEU A 127 -11.31 -6.83 36.50
N SER A 128 -12.01 -6.23 35.56
CA SER A 128 -13.45 -6.32 35.44
C SER A 128 -13.89 -6.17 34.01
N LEU A 129 -14.90 -6.92 33.60
CA LEU A 129 -15.60 -6.68 32.35
C LEU A 129 -16.89 -5.92 32.67
N PRO A 130 -17.10 -4.71 32.12
CA PRO A 130 -18.33 -3.94 32.35
C PRO A 130 -19.52 -4.71 31.81
N GLN A 131 -20.76 -4.47 32.27
CA GLN A 131 -21.93 -5.15 31.70
C GLN A 131 -22.04 -4.89 30.20
N ALA A 132 -22.58 -5.87 29.46
CA ALA A 132 -22.82 -5.66 28.04
C ALA A 132 -23.82 -4.52 27.90
N SER A 133 -23.45 -3.47 27.17
CA SER A 133 -24.39 -2.44 26.77
C SER A 133 -25.51 -3.13 25.98
N GLY A 134 -26.77 -2.93 26.39
CA GLY A 134 -27.91 -3.34 25.56
C GLY A 134 -27.84 -2.64 24.19
N PRO A 135 -28.57 -3.12 23.18
CA PRO A 135 -28.63 -2.44 21.89
C PRO A 135 -29.01 -0.98 22.12
N VAL A 136 -28.10 -0.07 21.81
CA VAL A 136 -28.40 1.36 21.84
C VAL A 136 -29.50 1.56 20.80
N GLN A 137 -30.64 2.12 21.23
CA GLN A 137 -31.74 2.43 20.34
C GLN A 137 -31.30 3.60 19.45
N GLN A 138 -30.57 3.29 18.39
CA GLN A 138 -30.13 4.27 17.39
C GLN A 138 -31.35 4.73 16.61
N ALA A 139 -31.45 6.04 16.40
CA ALA A 139 -32.39 6.56 15.42
C ALA A 139 -32.04 5.96 14.05
N TYR A 140 -33.07 5.71 13.25
CA TYR A 140 -32.91 5.18 11.90
C TYR A 140 -33.83 5.91 10.95
N ILE A 141 -33.51 5.80 9.67
CA ILE A 141 -34.44 6.12 8.58
C ILE A 141 -34.90 4.83 7.92
N GLU A 142 -36.09 4.86 7.34
CA GLU A 142 -36.57 3.78 6.47
C GLU A 142 -36.33 4.17 5.02
N ILE A 143 -35.67 3.27 4.28
CA ILE A 143 -35.53 3.38 2.82
C ILE A 143 -36.48 2.36 2.18
N PRO A 144 -37.32 2.76 1.21
CA PRO A 144 -38.22 1.85 0.52
C PRO A 144 -37.50 0.65 -0.10
N GLY A 145 -38.03 -0.55 0.14
CA GLY A 145 -37.52 -1.82 -0.40
C GLY A 145 -36.33 -2.43 0.36
N PRO A 146 -35.88 -3.63 -0.06
CA PRO A 146 -34.79 -4.37 0.58
C PRO A 146 -33.44 -3.65 0.50
N LEU A 147 -32.62 -3.77 1.55
CA LEU A 147 -31.31 -3.11 1.63
C LEU A 147 -30.38 -3.49 0.47
N MET A 148 -30.37 -4.77 0.07
CA MET A 148 -29.50 -5.23 -1.03
C MET A 148 -29.80 -4.51 -2.35
N SER A 149 -31.08 -4.30 -2.66
CA SER A 149 -31.49 -3.60 -3.88
C SER A 149 -31.08 -2.13 -3.84
N PHE A 150 -31.32 -1.45 -2.71
CA PHE A 150 -30.88 -0.06 -2.56
C PHE A 150 -29.36 0.07 -2.60
N ALA A 151 -28.62 -0.79 -1.89
CA ALA A 151 -27.16 -0.76 -1.84
C ALA A 151 -26.55 -0.94 -3.24
N ARG A 152 -27.07 -1.88 -4.04
CA ARG A 152 -26.64 -2.09 -5.43
C ARG A 152 -26.87 -0.85 -6.29
N MET A 153 -28.07 -0.26 -6.23
CA MET A 153 -28.39 0.96 -6.98
C MET A 153 -27.59 2.19 -6.52
N ALA A 154 -27.24 2.24 -5.23
CA ALA A 154 -26.46 3.32 -4.64
C ALA A 154 -24.93 3.12 -4.77
N ALA A 155 -24.46 2.03 -5.37
CA ALA A 155 -23.04 1.66 -5.45
C ALA A 155 -22.37 1.56 -4.06
N LEU A 156 -23.04 0.87 -3.14
CA LEU A 156 -22.58 0.58 -1.78
C LEU A 156 -22.14 -0.89 -1.66
N SER A 157 -21.02 -1.14 -1.00
CA SER A 157 -20.59 -2.52 -0.73
C SER A 157 -21.55 -3.16 0.29
N PRO A 158 -22.04 -4.40 0.05
CA PRO A 158 -22.80 -5.19 1.02
C PRO A 158 -21.98 -5.57 2.26
N ASP A 159 -20.65 -5.43 2.24
CA ASP A 159 -19.79 -5.65 3.40
C ASP A 159 -19.75 -4.43 4.36
N LEU A 160 -20.41 -3.32 3.99
CA LEU A 160 -20.53 -2.16 4.87
C LEU A 160 -21.41 -2.48 6.08
N LYS A 161 -20.95 -2.05 7.26
CA LYS A 161 -21.77 -2.10 8.46
C LYS A 161 -22.93 -1.09 8.33
N PRO A 162 -24.08 -1.32 8.98
CA PRO A 162 -25.23 -0.42 8.91
C PRO A 162 -24.89 1.05 9.19
N ASP A 163 -24.04 1.32 10.18
CA ASP A 163 -23.61 2.68 10.55
C ASP A 163 -22.77 3.39 9.47
N ASP A 164 -22.16 2.63 8.55
CA ASP A 164 -21.30 3.14 7.49
C ASP A 164 -22.06 3.38 6.17
N LEU A 165 -23.32 2.94 6.05
CA LEU A 165 -24.13 3.05 4.83
C LEU A 165 -24.47 4.49 4.45
N LEU A 166 -25.04 5.28 5.38
CA LEU A 166 -25.38 6.69 5.11
C LEU A 166 -24.15 7.57 4.86
N PRO A 167 -23.04 7.45 5.62
CA PRO A 167 -21.79 8.15 5.28
C PRO A 167 -21.27 7.80 3.88
N ALA A 168 -21.29 6.51 3.50
CA ALA A 168 -20.86 6.07 2.19
C ALA A 168 -21.78 6.62 1.07
N LEU A 169 -23.10 6.63 1.29
CA LEU A 169 -24.05 7.26 0.38
C LEU A 169 -23.77 8.76 0.25
N ALA A 170 -23.63 9.48 1.37
CA ALA A 170 -23.35 10.91 1.40
C ALA A 170 -22.11 11.26 0.56
N ARG A 171 -21.06 10.46 0.71
CA ARG A 171 -19.84 10.57 -0.09
C ARG A 171 -20.14 10.38 -1.58
N ASN A 172 -20.81 9.30 -1.96
CA ASN A 172 -21.13 9.03 -3.36
C ASN A 172 -21.99 10.15 -3.99
N ILE A 173 -22.87 10.78 -3.23
CA ILE A 173 -23.65 11.95 -3.68
C ILE A 173 -22.76 13.18 -3.87
N VAL A 174 -21.85 13.45 -2.94
CA VAL A 174 -20.91 14.58 -3.03
C VAL A 174 -19.94 14.42 -4.21
N THR A 175 -19.49 13.20 -4.51
CA THR A 175 -18.49 12.96 -5.56
C THR A 175 -19.11 12.71 -6.92
N ASN A 176 -20.21 11.95 -6.98
CA ASN A 176 -20.78 11.43 -8.23
C ASN A 176 -22.21 11.88 -8.47
N GLY A 177 -22.89 12.49 -7.49
CA GLY A 177 -24.31 12.84 -7.61
C GLY A 177 -24.58 14.10 -8.42
N TYR A 178 -23.63 15.04 -8.44
CA TYR A 178 -23.77 16.35 -9.08
C TYR A 178 -22.56 16.70 -9.93
N GLN A 179 -22.78 17.43 -11.02
CA GLN A 179 -21.74 17.99 -11.88
C GLN A 179 -21.95 19.49 -12.09
N ALA A 180 -20.86 20.24 -12.28
CA ALA A 180 -20.95 21.68 -12.54
C ALA A 180 -21.54 21.93 -13.94
N THR A 181 -22.42 22.93 -14.06
CA THR A 181 -22.93 23.37 -15.37
C THR A 181 -21.88 24.15 -16.16
N ASN A 182 -22.00 24.16 -17.49
CA ASN A 182 -21.08 24.87 -18.41
C ASN A 182 -20.92 26.38 -18.11
N ALA A 183 -21.78 26.97 -17.27
CA ALA A 183 -21.74 28.36 -16.83
C ALA A 183 -21.13 28.56 -15.42
N ALA A 184 -20.66 27.51 -14.74
CA ALA A 184 -20.07 27.54 -13.39
C ALA A 184 -20.95 28.13 -12.26
N GLU A 185 -22.24 28.41 -12.51
CA GLU A 185 -23.17 29.02 -11.56
C GLU A 185 -24.24 28.06 -10.99
N GLY A 186 -24.23 26.77 -11.38
CA GLY A 186 -25.18 25.76 -10.88
C GLY A 186 -24.64 24.32 -10.90
N LEU A 187 -25.35 23.41 -10.23
CA LEU A 187 -25.08 21.97 -10.20
C LEU A 187 -26.24 21.21 -10.85
N ASP A 188 -25.94 20.33 -11.80
CA ASP A 188 -26.90 19.40 -12.41
C ASP A 188 -26.76 18.01 -11.80
N GLN A 189 -27.89 17.30 -11.68
CA GLN A 189 -27.89 15.89 -11.28
C GLN A 189 -27.22 15.04 -12.36
N THR A 190 -26.30 14.17 -11.97
CA THR A 190 -25.71 13.17 -12.85
C THR A 190 -26.70 12.03 -13.13
N GLU A 191 -26.40 11.18 -14.12
CA GLU A 191 -27.20 9.99 -14.37
C GLU A 191 -27.20 9.03 -13.16
N TYR A 192 -26.10 8.95 -12.41
CA TYR A 192 -26.02 8.17 -11.16
C TYR A 192 -27.12 8.60 -10.17
N LEU A 193 -27.24 9.89 -9.87
CA LEU A 193 -28.25 10.38 -8.93
C LEU A 193 -29.67 10.21 -9.47
N LYS A 194 -29.89 10.47 -10.77
CA LYS A 194 -31.19 10.26 -11.41
C LYS A 194 -31.65 8.81 -11.31
N LEU A 195 -30.74 7.84 -11.45
CA LEU A 195 -31.05 6.42 -11.31
C LEU A 195 -31.49 6.06 -9.89
N ILE A 196 -30.81 6.55 -8.86
CA ILE A 196 -31.21 6.33 -7.46
C ILE A 196 -32.60 6.92 -7.21
N VAL A 197 -32.86 8.15 -7.65
CA VAL A 197 -34.17 8.80 -7.47
C VAL A 197 -35.28 8.02 -8.18
N ARG A 198 -35.03 7.53 -9.40
CA ARG A 198 -36.00 6.69 -10.13
C ARG A 198 -36.23 5.34 -9.45
N TYR A 199 -35.17 4.70 -8.95
CA TYR A 199 -35.27 3.48 -8.15
C TYR A 199 -36.15 3.69 -6.92
N LEU A 200 -35.94 4.77 -6.15
CA LEU A 200 -36.78 5.07 -4.97
C LEU A 200 -38.25 5.25 -5.36
N GLY A 201 -38.52 5.83 -6.53
CA GLY A 201 -39.88 5.90 -7.09
C GLY A 201 -40.50 4.53 -7.33
N GLU A 202 -39.78 3.63 -8.01
CA GLU A 202 -40.22 2.26 -8.28
C GLU A 202 -40.38 1.44 -6.98
N ALA A 203 -39.42 1.54 -6.06
CA ALA A 203 -39.44 0.86 -4.77
C ALA A 203 -40.64 1.29 -3.90
N ARG A 204 -41.08 2.55 -3.98
CA ARG A 204 -42.31 3.01 -3.31
C ARG A 204 -43.57 2.43 -3.94
N GLU A 205 -43.60 2.25 -5.26
CA GLU A 205 -44.71 1.55 -5.94
C GLU A 205 -44.77 0.07 -5.54
N LEU A 206 -43.62 -0.61 -5.51
CA LEU A 206 -43.50 -1.99 -5.05
C LEU A 206 -43.87 -2.13 -3.56
N SER A 207 -43.48 -1.17 -2.72
CA SER A 207 -43.84 -1.14 -1.29
C SER A 207 -45.35 -1.01 -1.07
N LYS A 208 -46.06 -0.31 -1.98
CA LYS A 208 -47.54 -0.25 -1.94
C LYS A 208 -48.16 -1.59 -2.32
N LEU A 209 -47.60 -2.30 -3.30
CA LEU A 209 -48.04 -3.65 -3.67
C LEU A 209 -47.78 -4.67 -2.55
N ALA A 210 -46.72 -4.49 -1.77
CA ALA A 210 -46.38 -5.33 -0.63
C ALA A 210 -47.33 -5.17 0.57
N GLY A 211 -48.16 -4.11 0.58
CA GLY A 211 -49.17 -3.88 1.60
C GLY A 211 -48.63 -3.68 3.03
N GLU A 212 -49.47 -4.01 4.02
CA GLU A 212 -49.12 -3.92 5.45
C GLU A 212 -48.16 -5.04 5.87
N ASP A 213 -48.29 -6.22 5.26
CA ASP A 213 -47.45 -7.40 5.52
C ASP A 213 -46.00 -7.24 5.03
N LYS A 214 -45.74 -6.20 4.23
CA LYS A 214 -44.45 -5.91 3.60
C LYS A 214 -43.92 -7.08 2.76
N MET A 215 -44.82 -7.86 2.18
CA MET A 215 -44.49 -8.95 1.26
C MET A 215 -45.26 -8.79 -0.04
N ILE A 216 -44.54 -8.85 -1.16
CA ILE A 216 -45.17 -8.95 -2.48
C ILE A 216 -45.59 -10.41 -2.66
N ARG A 217 -46.88 -10.62 -2.91
CA ARG A 217 -47.45 -11.96 -3.11
C ARG A 217 -48.28 -12.00 -4.37
N ILE A 218 -47.92 -12.91 -5.27
CA ILE A 218 -48.65 -13.18 -6.51
C ILE A 218 -49.12 -14.63 -6.46
N ASP A 219 -50.42 -14.86 -6.20
CA ASP A 219 -50.96 -16.20 -6.03
C ASP A 219 -51.23 -16.93 -7.35
N SER A 220 -51.53 -16.20 -8.43
CA SER A 220 -51.83 -16.78 -9.74
C SER A 220 -51.45 -15.86 -10.89
N CYS A 221 -51.14 -16.45 -12.04
CA CYS A 221 -50.71 -15.70 -13.22
C CYS A 221 -51.79 -14.73 -13.76
N GLU A 222 -53.06 -15.14 -13.80
CA GLU A 222 -54.18 -14.34 -14.33
C GLU A 222 -54.77 -13.32 -13.35
N SER A 223 -54.00 -12.91 -12.33
CA SER A 223 -54.46 -11.96 -11.31
C SER A 223 -54.20 -10.49 -11.71
N ALA A 224 -55.03 -9.58 -11.19
CA ALA A 224 -54.79 -8.14 -11.33
C ALA A 224 -53.46 -7.71 -10.70
N ALA A 225 -53.07 -8.36 -9.60
CA ALA A 225 -51.79 -8.13 -8.91
C ALA A 225 -50.58 -8.47 -9.81
N THR A 226 -50.67 -9.50 -10.65
CA THR A 226 -49.65 -9.83 -11.66
C THR A 226 -49.50 -8.70 -12.67
N GLY A 227 -50.62 -8.19 -13.20
CA GLY A 227 -50.62 -7.08 -14.16
C GLY A 227 -50.02 -5.80 -13.56
N ASP A 228 -50.38 -5.48 -12.31
CA ASP A 228 -49.83 -4.32 -11.60
C ASP A 228 -48.34 -4.48 -11.29
N LEU A 229 -47.90 -5.64 -10.82
CA LEU A 229 -46.48 -5.92 -10.58
C LEU A 229 -45.67 -5.76 -11.87
N LEU A 230 -46.07 -6.42 -12.95
CA LEU A 230 -45.34 -6.35 -14.23
C LEU A 230 -45.30 -4.92 -14.79
N ARG A 231 -46.40 -4.16 -14.64
CA ARG A 231 -46.42 -2.73 -15.01
C ARG A 231 -45.41 -1.91 -14.21
N VAL A 232 -45.28 -2.15 -12.90
CA VAL A 232 -44.30 -1.47 -12.06
C VAL A 232 -42.88 -1.83 -12.50
N LEU A 233 -42.62 -3.10 -12.81
CA LEU A 233 -41.32 -3.60 -13.27
C LEU A 233 -40.98 -3.24 -14.73
N GLY A 234 -41.94 -2.74 -15.51
CA GLY A 234 -41.75 -2.37 -16.91
C GLY A 234 -41.87 -3.52 -17.92
N TYR A 235 -42.51 -4.63 -17.53
CA TYR A 235 -42.75 -5.80 -18.35
C TYR A 235 -44.25 -6.01 -18.63
N ARG A 236 -44.55 -6.87 -19.60
CA ARG A 236 -45.87 -7.47 -19.78
C ARG A 236 -45.73 -8.95 -20.12
N ILE A 237 -46.81 -9.71 -19.96
CA ILE A 237 -46.89 -11.07 -20.47
C ILE A 237 -47.09 -11.03 -21.98
N ARG A 238 -46.30 -11.82 -22.70
CA ARG A 238 -46.53 -12.19 -24.09
C ARG A 238 -46.76 -13.71 -24.14
N GLY A 239 -47.88 -14.12 -24.74
CA GLY A 239 -48.37 -15.50 -24.67
C GLY A 239 -49.49 -15.67 -23.63
N GLY A 240 -49.96 -16.90 -23.43
CA GLY A 240 -50.91 -17.24 -22.35
C GLY A 240 -50.18 -17.59 -21.06
N CYS A 241 -50.86 -17.47 -19.92
CA CYS A 241 -50.35 -18.00 -18.65
C CYS A 241 -50.07 -19.51 -18.77
N GLY A 242 -48.90 -19.96 -18.32
CA GLY A 242 -48.43 -21.35 -18.50
C GLY A 242 -47.10 -21.44 -19.25
N SER A 243 -46.85 -22.56 -19.92
CA SER A 243 -45.56 -22.87 -20.58
C SER A 243 -45.17 -21.89 -21.69
N ASP A 244 -46.15 -21.20 -22.29
CA ASP A 244 -45.95 -20.29 -23.43
C ASP A 244 -45.70 -18.83 -22.98
N LEU A 245 -45.67 -18.57 -21.67
CA LEU A 245 -45.46 -17.23 -21.09
C LEU A 245 -44.02 -16.77 -21.27
N VAL A 246 -43.85 -15.55 -21.77
CA VAL A 246 -42.57 -14.83 -21.79
C VAL A 246 -42.80 -13.40 -21.28
N LEU A 247 -41.86 -12.88 -20.49
CA LEU A 247 -41.87 -11.48 -20.09
C LEU A 247 -41.27 -10.60 -21.19
N GLU A 248 -42.07 -9.69 -21.73
CA GLU A 248 -41.67 -8.74 -22.76
C GLU A 248 -41.49 -7.34 -22.16
N THR A 249 -40.33 -6.72 -22.38
CA THR A 249 -40.04 -5.35 -21.95
C THR A 249 -40.93 -4.35 -22.69
N VAL A 250 -41.70 -3.56 -21.94
CA VAL A 250 -42.57 -2.48 -22.47
C VAL A 250 -42.19 -1.09 -21.97
N ASN A 251 -41.42 -1.01 -20.88
CA ASN A 251 -40.81 0.21 -20.41
C ASN A 251 -39.34 -0.07 -20.10
N ALA A 252 -38.45 0.28 -21.03
CA ALA A 252 -37.02 0.02 -20.92
C ALA A 252 -36.40 0.65 -19.66
N SER A 253 -36.85 1.83 -19.24
CA SER A 253 -36.32 2.52 -18.06
C SER A 253 -36.68 1.80 -16.76
N ARG A 254 -37.90 1.26 -16.63
CA ARG A 254 -38.31 0.46 -15.46
C ARG A 254 -37.68 -0.93 -15.46
N ALA A 255 -37.66 -1.58 -16.62
CA ALA A 255 -37.01 -2.88 -16.78
C ALA A 255 -35.51 -2.82 -16.44
N PHE A 256 -34.83 -1.74 -16.80
CA PHE A 256 -33.45 -1.48 -16.41
C PHE A 256 -33.29 -1.43 -14.88
N LEU A 257 -34.13 -0.66 -14.18
CA LEU A 257 -34.09 -0.57 -12.70
C LEU A 257 -34.44 -1.91 -12.02
N THR A 258 -35.38 -2.67 -12.59
CA THR A 258 -35.77 -4.00 -12.11
C THR A 258 -34.57 -4.95 -12.13
N ILE A 259 -33.85 -5.03 -13.26
CA ILE A 259 -32.67 -5.90 -13.41
C ILE A 259 -31.53 -5.41 -12.50
N ASP A 260 -31.21 -4.13 -12.55
CA ASP A 260 -30.04 -3.57 -11.85
C ASP A 260 -30.22 -3.52 -10.33
N SER A 261 -31.45 -3.38 -9.84
CA SER A 261 -31.75 -3.49 -8.40
C SER A 261 -31.75 -4.93 -7.88
N GLY A 262 -31.57 -5.91 -8.77
CA GLY A 262 -31.54 -7.34 -8.42
C GLY A 262 -32.91 -7.89 -8.04
N PHE A 263 -34.00 -7.37 -8.61
CA PHE A 263 -35.31 -7.99 -8.46
C PHE A 263 -35.29 -9.41 -9.07
N PRO A 264 -35.83 -10.45 -8.39
CA PRO A 264 -35.73 -11.83 -8.85
C PRO A 264 -36.70 -12.13 -10.01
N LEU A 265 -36.42 -11.55 -11.18
CA LEU A 265 -37.28 -11.63 -12.36
C LEU A 265 -37.39 -13.06 -12.90
N GLU A 266 -36.30 -13.83 -12.86
CA GLU A 266 -36.27 -15.24 -13.29
C GLU A 266 -37.20 -16.10 -12.42
N GLU A 267 -37.15 -15.94 -11.09
CA GLU A 267 -38.03 -16.65 -10.16
C GLU A 267 -39.50 -16.25 -10.35
N LEU A 268 -39.76 -14.96 -10.64
CA LEU A 268 -41.11 -14.48 -10.97
C LEU A 268 -41.61 -15.13 -12.27
N GLU A 269 -40.81 -15.13 -13.34
CA GLU A 269 -41.19 -15.74 -14.63
C GLU A 269 -41.45 -17.25 -14.48
N GLU A 270 -40.60 -17.96 -13.76
CA GLU A 270 -40.78 -19.39 -13.48
C GLU A 270 -42.08 -19.65 -12.67
N SER A 271 -42.34 -18.83 -11.65
CA SER A 271 -43.56 -18.92 -10.84
C SER A 271 -44.81 -18.70 -11.69
N LEU A 272 -44.78 -17.71 -12.59
CA LEU A 272 -45.89 -17.44 -13.52
C LEU A 272 -46.08 -18.56 -14.56
N ARG A 273 -44.99 -19.14 -15.08
CA ARG A 273 -45.04 -20.28 -16.02
C ARG A 273 -45.59 -21.56 -15.39
N THR A 274 -45.23 -21.81 -14.14
CA THR A 274 -45.66 -23.01 -13.39
C THR A 274 -46.95 -22.78 -12.60
N ASN A 275 -47.51 -21.57 -12.67
CA ASN A 275 -48.67 -21.11 -11.90
C ASN A 275 -48.55 -21.41 -10.39
N ARG A 276 -47.34 -21.18 -9.85
CA ARG A 276 -47.04 -21.28 -8.42
C ARG A 276 -47.04 -19.88 -7.79
N PRO A 277 -47.37 -19.76 -6.48
CA PRO A 277 -47.29 -18.49 -5.80
C PRO A 277 -45.86 -17.94 -5.79
N PHE A 278 -45.69 -16.69 -6.17
CA PHE A 278 -44.45 -15.94 -5.99
C PHE A 278 -44.55 -15.09 -4.72
N THR A 279 -43.54 -15.15 -3.86
CA THR A 279 -43.47 -14.36 -2.62
C THR A 279 -42.11 -13.72 -2.48
N LEU A 280 -42.09 -12.42 -2.20
CA LEU A 280 -40.87 -11.65 -1.99
C LEU A 280 -41.00 -10.77 -0.74
N ASP A 281 -40.07 -10.90 0.21
CA ASP A 281 -39.93 -9.95 1.32
C ASP A 281 -39.50 -8.59 0.76
N TYR A 282 -40.34 -7.59 0.99
CA TYR A 282 -40.13 -6.22 0.50
C TYR A 282 -40.18 -5.20 1.64
N ARG A 283 -39.76 -5.61 2.85
CA ARG A 283 -39.63 -4.71 3.99
C ARG A 283 -38.66 -3.57 3.69
N PRO A 284 -38.97 -2.35 4.15
CA PRO A 284 -38.07 -1.22 4.01
C PRO A 284 -36.78 -1.47 4.81
N ALA A 285 -35.65 -1.05 4.23
CA ALA A 285 -34.37 -1.10 4.90
C ALA A 285 -34.31 -0.06 6.04
N ARG A 286 -33.94 -0.49 7.24
CA ARG A 286 -33.67 0.41 8.36
C ARG A 286 -32.19 0.73 8.41
N ILE A 287 -31.84 1.99 8.20
CA ILE A 287 -30.45 2.45 8.22
C ILE A 287 -30.25 3.42 9.38
N PRO A 288 -29.30 3.16 10.30
CA PRO A 288 -28.96 4.08 11.37
C PRO A 288 -28.60 5.47 10.83
N ILE A 289 -29.14 6.50 11.49
CA ILE A 289 -28.79 7.90 11.21
C ILE A 289 -27.91 8.44 12.34
N LEU A 290 -26.91 9.25 12.00
CA LEU A 290 -26.12 9.97 12.99
C LEU A 290 -27.03 10.93 13.76
N TYR A 291 -27.04 10.85 15.09
CA TYR A 291 -27.94 11.63 15.95
C TYR A 291 -29.41 11.36 15.63
N ASN A 292 -30.27 12.37 15.72
CA ASN A 292 -31.69 12.26 15.45
C ASN A 292 -32.06 13.04 14.19
N LEU A 293 -33.18 12.66 13.57
CA LEU A 293 -33.72 13.32 12.37
C LEU A 293 -33.90 14.85 12.57
N ASP A 294 -34.26 15.31 13.77
CA ASP A 294 -34.47 16.73 14.10
C ASP A 294 -33.21 17.59 13.91
N TYR A 295 -32.02 16.99 14.00
CA TYR A 295 -30.78 17.73 13.83
C TYR A 295 -30.51 18.05 12.35
N TRP A 296 -30.83 17.11 11.46
CA TRP A 296 -30.53 17.22 10.03
C TRP A 296 -31.63 17.88 9.21
N GLN A 297 -32.88 17.77 9.66
CA GLN A 297 -34.04 18.28 8.95
C GLN A 297 -34.84 19.21 9.85
N SER A 298 -35.00 20.46 9.44
CA SER A 298 -35.81 21.43 10.19
C SER A 298 -37.30 21.04 10.15
N ALA A 299 -38.09 21.53 11.11
CA ALA A 299 -39.53 21.27 11.14
C ALA A 299 -40.27 21.71 9.86
N LYS A 300 -39.74 22.72 9.14
CA LYS A 300 -40.29 23.20 7.86
C LYS A 300 -39.95 22.26 6.70
N ASP A 301 -38.81 21.58 6.75
CA ASP A 301 -38.35 20.69 5.68
C ASP A 301 -38.99 19.29 5.79
N ARG A 302 -39.46 18.92 7.00
CA ARG A 302 -40.19 17.66 7.25
C ARG A 302 -41.52 17.52 6.51
N THR A 303 -42.12 18.63 6.09
CA THR A 303 -43.38 18.59 5.33
C THR A 303 -43.16 18.31 3.83
N GLN A 304 -41.92 18.15 3.37
CA GLN A 304 -41.57 18.03 1.95
C GLN A 304 -41.32 16.59 1.44
N GLY A 305 -41.32 15.57 2.31
CA GLY A 305 -41.12 14.18 1.90
C GLY A 305 -40.32 13.35 2.92
N GLU A 306 -39.91 12.15 2.52
CA GLU A 306 -39.05 11.27 3.32
C GLU A 306 -37.63 11.87 3.42
N PHE A 307 -36.91 11.58 4.52
CA PHE A 307 -35.58 12.13 4.74
C PHE A 307 -34.60 11.79 3.61
N ILE A 308 -34.71 10.59 3.03
CA ILE A 308 -33.82 10.15 1.95
C ILE A 308 -33.91 11.08 0.72
N ASP A 309 -35.10 11.57 0.35
CA ASP A 309 -35.24 12.49 -0.78
C ASP A 309 -34.57 13.84 -0.47
N TYR A 310 -34.77 14.36 0.75
CA TYR A 310 -34.14 15.59 1.22
C TYR A 310 -32.61 15.46 1.26
N PHE A 311 -32.11 14.33 1.75
CA PHE A 311 -30.69 14.02 1.84
C PHE A 311 -30.04 13.98 0.45
N LEU A 312 -30.66 13.28 -0.50
CA LEU A 312 -30.17 13.16 -1.88
C LEU A 312 -30.23 14.49 -2.65
N ALA A 313 -31.12 15.41 -2.27
CA ALA A 313 -31.32 16.69 -2.96
C ALA A 313 -30.35 17.81 -2.53
N ASP A 314 -29.70 17.69 -1.37
CA ASP A 314 -28.77 18.70 -0.84
C ASP A 314 -27.34 18.15 -0.69
N PRO A 315 -26.43 18.41 -1.65
CA PRO A 315 -25.04 17.93 -1.57
C PRO A 315 -24.25 18.57 -0.42
N LEU A 316 -24.61 19.77 0.06
CA LEU A 316 -23.95 20.38 1.20
C LEU A 316 -24.35 19.73 2.52
N LEU A 317 -25.61 19.28 2.63
CA LEU A 317 -26.07 18.45 3.75
C LEU A 317 -25.34 17.10 3.76
N CYS A 318 -25.28 16.41 2.62
CA CYS A 318 -24.49 15.18 2.47
C CYS A 318 -23.04 15.40 2.90
N ARG A 319 -22.42 16.51 2.47
CA ARG A 319 -21.04 16.82 2.84
C ARG A 319 -20.86 17.10 4.33
N LEU A 320 -21.80 17.80 4.97
CA LEU A 320 -21.77 18.03 6.42
C LEU A 320 -21.96 16.72 7.19
N TYR A 321 -22.88 15.86 6.74
CA TYR A 321 -23.10 14.53 7.32
C TYR A 321 -21.83 13.68 7.26
N LEU A 322 -21.18 13.67 6.09
CA LEU A 322 -19.89 13.00 5.89
C LEU A 322 -18.82 13.59 6.82
N ALA A 323 -18.74 14.91 6.96
CA ALA A 323 -17.79 15.56 7.87
C ALA A 323 -17.98 15.10 9.32
N PHE A 324 -19.23 15.06 9.80
CA PHE A 324 -19.55 14.62 11.16
C PHE A 324 -19.29 13.13 11.39
N SER A 325 -19.42 12.29 10.36
CA SER A 325 -19.05 10.86 10.44
C SER A 325 -17.55 10.62 10.63
N LYS A 326 -16.71 11.62 10.28
CA LYS A 326 -15.24 11.55 10.37
C LYS A 326 -14.68 12.17 11.65
N LEU A 327 -15.51 12.81 12.47
CA LEU A 327 -15.12 13.36 13.76
C LEU A 327 -15.19 12.28 14.84
N ASP A 328 -14.35 12.38 15.87
CA ASP A 328 -14.57 11.58 17.07
C ASP A 328 -15.86 12.03 17.77
N THR A 329 -16.56 11.07 18.38
CA THR A 329 -17.93 11.27 18.90
C THR A 329 -18.03 12.43 19.90
N ASP A 330 -17.01 12.61 20.75
CA ASP A 330 -17.02 13.64 21.80
C ASP A 330 -16.92 15.05 21.19
N THR A 331 -16.03 15.23 20.21
CA THR A 331 -15.90 16.48 19.44
C THR A 331 -17.14 16.77 18.63
N ALA A 332 -17.67 15.74 17.95
CA ALA A 332 -18.84 15.88 17.11
C ALA A 332 -20.07 16.31 17.94
N GLU A 333 -20.28 15.70 19.12
CA GLU A 333 -21.34 16.08 20.06
C GLU A 333 -21.19 17.52 20.57
N GLU A 334 -19.98 17.97 20.86
CA GLU A 334 -19.76 19.33 21.36
C GLU A 334 -20.02 20.39 20.29
N LEU A 335 -19.54 20.16 19.06
CA LEU A 335 -19.86 21.02 17.92
C LEU A 335 -21.36 21.03 17.64
N ARG A 336 -22.02 19.87 17.70
CA ARG A 336 -23.46 19.71 17.49
C ARG A 336 -24.29 20.51 18.48
N LYS A 337 -23.92 20.48 19.77
CA LYS A 337 -24.64 21.16 20.86
C LYS A 337 -24.45 22.66 20.83
N GLN A 338 -23.25 23.14 20.49
CA GLN A 338 -22.93 24.56 20.57
C GLN A 338 -23.15 25.33 19.27
N ILE A 339 -23.14 24.66 18.11
CA ILE A 339 -23.20 25.33 16.80
C ILE A 339 -24.39 24.80 15.98
N PRO A 340 -25.29 25.67 15.50
CA PRO A 340 -26.39 25.26 14.63
C PRO A 340 -25.88 24.58 13.34
N ALA A 341 -26.51 23.48 12.93
CA ALA A 341 -26.15 22.72 11.73
C ALA A 341 -26.08 23.61 10.48
N GLN A 342 -27.02 24.54 10.31
CA GLN A 342 -27.05 25.47 9.18
C GLN A 342 -25.80 26.35 9.10
N ARG A 343 -25.20 26.70 10.24
CA ARG A 343 -23.98 27.51 10.29
C ARG A 343 -22.75 26.69 9.94
N LEU A 344 -22.68 25.43 10.40
CA LEU A 344 -21.63 24.50 10.01
C LEU A 344 -21.73 24.09 8.54
N LYS A 345 -22.96 24.00 7.99
CA LYS A 345 -23.20 23.66 6.58
C LYS A 345 -22.47 24.60 5.62
N ILE A 346 -22.35 25.89 5.96
CA ILE A 346 -21.60 26.90 5.18
C ILE A 346 -20.14 26.49 5.00
N PHE A 347 -19.55 25.85 6.01
CA PHE A 347 -18.15 25.41 6.03
C PHE A 347 -18.00 23.89 5.93
N ALA A 348 -19.04 23.15 5.52
CA ALA A 348 -19.04 21.69 5.47
C ALA A 348 -17.84 21.11 4.71
N HIS A 349 -17.45 21.78 3.61
CA HIS A 349 -16.29 21.43 2.81
C HIS A 349 -14.96 21.51 3.57
N VAL A 350 -14.79 22.53 4.42
CA VAL A 350 -13.59 22.69 5.26
C VAL A 350 -13.56 21.63 6.36
N VAL A 351 -14.70 21.34 7.00
CA VAL A 351 -14.79 20.34 8.07
C VAL A 351 -14.56 18.92 7.51
N ASP A 352 -15.17 18.58 6.38
CA ASP A 352 -14.98 17.29 5.71
C ASP A 352 -13.51 17.04 5.36
N PHE A 353 -12.79 18.09 4.94
CA PHE A 353 -11.38 17.97 4.60
C PHE A 353 -10.43 18.09 5.80
N PHE A 354 -10.63 18.98 6.75
CA PHE A 354 -9.61 19.26 7.77
C PHE A 354 -10.06 18.99 9.19
N GLY A 355 -11.34 18.64 9.38
CA GLY A 355 -11.93 18.40 10.70
C GLY A 355 -11.55 17.07 11.32
N GLY A 356 -11.12 16.06 10.55
CA GLY A 356 -10.85 14.71 11.07
C GLY A 356 -9.76 14.61 12.14
N MET A 357 -8.98 15.68 12.36
CA MET A 357 -7.97 15.78 13.42
C MET A 357 -8.41 16.66 14.61
N PHE A 358 -9.62 17.23 14.58
CA PHE A 358 -10.15 18.03 15.66
C PHE A 358 -10.44 17.15 16.87
N GLN A 359 -10.13 17.68 18.06
CA GLN A 359 -10.43 17.04 19.33
C GLN A 359 -10.89 18.08 20.33
N ILE A 360 -12.04 17.84 20.95
CA ILE A 360 -12.50 18.59 22.12
C ILE A 360 -12.52 17.66 23.33
N ARG A 361 -11.83 18.05 24.40
CA ARG A 361 -11.78 17.34 25.68
C ARG A 361 -12.12 18.31 26.79
N ASP A 362 -13.09 17.97 27.64
CA ASP A 362 -13.57 18.84 28.72
C ASP A 362 -13.94 20.26 28.25
N GLY A 363 -14.55 20.37 27.07
CA GLY A 363 -14.93 21.65 26.45
C GLY A 363 -13.76 22.44 25.82
N LYS A 364 -12.51 21.95 25.91
CA LYS A 364 -11.32 22.59 25.34
C LYS A 364 -10.86 21.93 24.05
N ALA A 365 -10.44 22.72 23.07
CA ALA A 365 -9.79 22.22 21.86
C ALA A 365 -8.36 21.76 22.17
N VAL A 366 -8.01 20.55 21.74
CA VAL A 366 -6.63 20.06 21.76
C VAL A 366 -5.90 20.64 20.55
N VAL A 367 -4.80 21.36 20.78
CA VAL A 367 -4.06 22.07 19.72
C VAL A 367 -2.64 21.51 19.51
N PRO A 368 -2.12 21.48 18.27
CA PRO A 368 -0.73 21.12 18.00
C PRO A 368 0.25 22.02 18.76
N GLY A 369 1.27 21.41 19.37
CA GLY A 369 2.24 22.08 20.25
C GLY A 369 1.79 22.19 21.71
N GLY A 370 0.57 21.75 22.03
CA GLY A 370 0.03 21.72 23.38
C GLY A 370 0.02 23.10 24.04
N ALA A 371 0.15 23.11 25.37
CA ALA A 371 0.08 24.33 26.18
C ALA A 371 1.04 25.45 25.73
N ARG A 372 2.21 25.09 25.19
CA ARG A 372 3.21 26.06 24.68
C ARG A 372 2.66 26.91 23.53
N SER A 373 1.76 26.37 22.73
CA SER A 373 1.29 26.98 21.48
C SER A 373 -0.15 27.48 21.55
N GLU A 374 -0.87 27.24 22.65
CA GLU A 374 -2.27 27.65 22.85
C GLU A 374 -2.51 29.14 22.58
N LYS A 375 -1.66 30.00 23.12
CA LYS A 375 -1.78 31.46 22.93
C LYS A 375 -1.65 31.85 21.45
N ALA A 376 -0.70 31.26 20.75
CA ALA A 376 -0.48 31.54 19.34
C ALA A 376 -1.66 31.04 18.48
N TRP A 377 -2.23 29.87 18.79
CA TRP A 377 -3.48 29.41 18.17
C TRP A 377 -4.65 30.34 18.46
N ALA A 378 -4.77 30.84 19.69
CA ALA A 378 -5.83 31.78 20.06
C ALA A 378 -5.76 33.07 19.25
N GLU A 379 -4.56 33.60 19.02
CA GLU A 379 -4.31 34.77 18.19
C GLU A 379 -4.65 34.51 16.71
N LEU A 380 -4.22 33.37 16.17
CA LEU A 380 -4.49 32.98 14.78
C LEU A 380 -5.98 32.75 14.50
N ALA A 381 -6.65 31.98 15.37
CA ALA A 381 -8.06 31.64 15.22
C ALA A 381 -9.00 32.75 15.70
N THR A 382 -8.51 33.75 16.45
CA THR A 382 -9.29 34.81 17.10
C THR A 382 -10.33 34.31 18.11
N ALA A 383 -10.07 33.13 18.69
CA ALA A 383 -10.85 32.50 19.76
C ALA A 383 -9.91 31.61 20.58
N GLY A 384 -10.11 31.52 21.89
CA GLY A 384 -9.25 30.70 22.76
C GLY A 384 -9.57 29.20 22.68
N PRO A 385 -8.55 28.30 22.71
CA PRO A 385 -8.76 26.86 22.78
C PRO A 385 -9.56 26.39 24.01
N ASP A 386 -9.65 27.20 25.06
CA ASP A 386 -10.49 26.95 26.24
C ASP A 386 -12.00 26.90 25.91
N LYS A 387 -12.40 27.43 24.74
CA LYS A 387 -13.77 27.38 24.21
C LYS A 387 -13.78 26.55 22.93
N GLY A 388 -13.67 25.24 23.05
CA GLY A 388 -13.34 24.32 21.96
C GLY A 388 -14.23 24.45 20.71
N ALA A 389 -15.56 24.44 20.87
CA ALA A 389 -16.46 24.57 19.73
C ALA A 389 -16.35 25.95 19.04
N ALA A 390 -16.30 27.03 19.81
CA ALA A 390 -16.13 28.38 19.27
C ALA A 390 -14.75 28.55 18.59
N PHE A 391 -13.70 27.93 19.14
CA PHE A 391 -12.38 27.89 18.53
C PHE A 391 -12.42 27.23 17.15
N PHE A 392 -12.94 26.01 17.04
CA PHE A 392 -13.00 25.31 15.76
C PHE A 392 -13.92 25.99 14.76
N GLU A 393 -15.04 26.59 15.20
CA GLU A 393 -15.90 27.40 14.33
C GLU A 393 -15.14 28.57 13.69
N LYS A 394 -14.34 29.29 14.48
CA LYS A 394 -13.53 30.40 13.94
C LYS A 394 -12.39 29.90 13.07
N LEU A 395 -11.75 28.79 13.45
CA LEU A 395 -10.64 28.20 12.72
C LEU A 395 -11.05 27.72 11.32
N ILE A 396 -12.22 27.07 11.16
CA ILE A 396 -12.71 26.63 9.84
C ILE A 396 -13.16 27.79 8.96
N ALA A 397 -13.68 28.86 9.55
CA ALA A 397 -14.10 30.05 8.82
C ALA A 397 -12.93 30.97 8.43
N ARG A 398 -11.76 30.77 9.03
CA ARG A 398 -10.63 31.69 8.88
C ARG A 398 -9.93 31.50 7.54
N ASP A 399 -9.72 32.61 6.85
CA ASP A 399 -8.90 32.68 5.63
C ASP A 399 -9.31 31.59 4.61
N ASP A 400 -10.62 31.45 4.35
CA ASP A 400 -11.22 30.45 3.45
C ASP A 400 -10.86 28.98 3.77
N GLY A 401 -10.46 28.67 5.01
CA GLY A 401 -10.09 27.34 5.47
C GLY A 401 -8.59 27.05 5.45
N TRP A 402 -7.73 28.03 5.11
CA TRP A 402 -6.27 27.86 5.16
C TRP A 402 -5.75 27.58 6.59
N LEU A 403 -6.37 28.17 7.62
CA LEU A 403 -5.96 27.88 9.01
C LEU A 403 -6.28 26.44 9.40
N ALA A 404 -7.43 25.92 8.97
CA ALA A 404 -7.81 24.53 9.21
C ALA A 404 -6.87 23.54 8.53
N SER A 405 -6.48 23.83 7.28
CA SER A 405 -5.49 23.04 6.54
C SER A 405 -4.14 22.98 7.26
N TYR A 406 -3.65 24.11 7.78
CA TYR A 406 -2.40 24.16 8.53
C TYR A 406 -2.48 23.43 9.87
N PHE A 407 -3.61 23.57 10.58
CA PHE A 407 -3.89 22.80 11.80
C PHE A 407 -3.86 21.29 11.54
N ASP A 408 -4.53 20.82 10.49
CA ASP A 408 -4.56 19.39 10.11
C ASP A 408 -3.14 18.85 9.86
N ALA A 409 -2.30 19.58 9.12
CA ALA A 409 -0.92 19.16 8.85
C ALA A 409 -0.07 19.05 10.13
N LEU A 410 -0.16 20.03 11.04
CA LEU A 410 0.61 20.01 12.29
C LEU A 410 0.06 18.99 13.31
N ALA A 411 -1.24 18.71 13.29
CA ALA A 411 -1.86 17.71 14.16
C ALA A 411 -1.43 16.28 13.82
N ARG A 412 -1.08 16.03 12.54
CA ARG A 412 -0.72 14.70 12.01
C ARG A 412 0.69 14.24 12.38
N ILE A 413 1.61 15.16 12.60
CA ILE A 413 3.03 14.86 12.82
C ILE A 413 3.39 14.73 14.30
N ASN A 414 4.52 14.07 14.57
CA ASN A 414 5.09 13.85 15.90
C ASN A 414 6.62 14.04 15.87
N GLY A 415 7.24 14.13 17.04
CA GLY A 415 8.70 14.22 17.18
C GLY A 415 9.29 15.61 16.84
N PRO A 416 10.59 15.68 16.53
CA PRO A 416 11.33 16.95 16.42
C PRO A 416 10.74 17.95 15.43
N ALA A 417 10.20 17.48 14.29
CA ALA A 417 9.56 18.36 13.31
C ALA A 417 8.32 19.05 13.88
N LYS A 418 7.51 18.34 14.68
CA LYS A 418 6.36 18.94 15.38
C LYS A 418 6.82 19.99 16.36
N ASP A 419 7.84 19.70 17.17
CA ASP A 419 8.36 20.63 18.16
C ASP A 419 8.94 21.89 17.51
N TYR A 420 9.57 21.74 16.35
CA TYR A 420 10.10 22.84 15.56
C TYR A 420 8.99 23.73 14.97
N LEU A 421 8.03 23.11 14.29
CA LEU A 421 6.98 23.81 13.53
C LEU A 421 5.88 24.42 14.43
N THR A 422 5.73 23.92 15.66
CA THR A 422 4.77 24.43 16.64
C THR A 422 5.39 25.42 17.62
N GLU A 423 6.66 25.80 17.45
CA GLU A 423 7.22 26.94 18.19
C GLU A 423 6.38 28.20 17.86
N PRO A 424 5.88 28.94 18.86
CA PRO A 424 4.88 30.00 18.65
C PRO A 424 5.20 31.02 17.55
N GLU A 425 6.43 31.51 17.46
CA GLU A 425 6.81 32.53 16.49
C GLU A 425 6.99 31.93 15.09
N ARG A 426 7.63 30.76 14.98
CA ARG A 426 7.72 30.02 13.71
C ARG A 426 6.35 29.61 13.17
N MET A 427 5.45 29.15 14.04
CA MET A 427 4.10 28.75 13.67
C MET A 427 3.34 29.91 13.02
N LYS A 428 3.41 31.11 13.62
CA LYS A 428 2.81 32.32 13.04
C LYS A 428 3.50 32.73 11.75
N ARG A 429 4.83 32.66 11.70
CA ARG A 429 5.66 32.98 10.54
C ARG A 429 5.28 32.12 9.32
N PHE A 430 5.28 30.81 9.47
CA PHE A 430 4.96 29.88 8.39
C PHE A 430 3.49 29.97 7.97
N TYR A 431 2.57 30.15 8.93
CA TYR A 431 1.17 30.39 8.58
C TYR A 431 0.97 31.68 7.78
N ALA A 432 1.68 32.76 8.12
CA ALA A 432 1.61 34.01 7.37
C ALA A 432 2.06 33.83 5.91
N ALA A 433 3.08 32.98 5.67
CA ALA A 433 3.52 32.63 4.32
C ALA A 433 2.45 31.85 3.54
N ILE A 434 1.82 30.83 4.16
CA ILE A 434 0.72 30.06 3.58
C ILE A 434 -0.47 30.97 3.25
N ARG A 435 -0.89 31.80 4.20
CA ARG A 435 -2.02 32.73 4.04
C ARG A 435 -1.79 33.70 2.89
N GLY A 436 -0.57 34.21 2.73
CA GLY A 436 -0.21 35.22 1.76
C GLY A 436 -1.16 36.42 1.74
N LYS A 437 -1.42 37.00 0.56
CA LYS A 437 -2.30 38.19 0.40
C LYS A 437 -3.72 37.86 -0.07
N VAL A 438 -3.90 36.75 -0.76
CA VAL A 438 -5.18 36.31 -1.33
C VAL A 438 -5.49 34.97 -0.71
N THR A 439 -6.69 34.76 -0.18
CA THR A 439 -7.07 33.48 0.47
C THR A 439 -7.99 32.64 -0.40
N SER A 440 -8.68 33.27 -1.36
CA SER A 440 -9.58 32.60 -2.29
C SER A 440 -8.90 32.24 -3.63
N PRO A 441 -9.17 31.06 -4.21
CA PRO A 441 -9.98 29.98 -3.64
C PRO A 441 -9.31 29.32 -2.43
N GLY A 442 -10.12 28.98 -1.41
CA GLY A 442 -9.65 28.26 -0.22
C GLY A 442 -9.27 26.79 -0.52
N PRO A 443 -8.53 26.13 0.39
CA PRO A 443 -7.97 24.80 0.14
C PRO A 443 -8.99 23.65 0.13
N ALA A 444 -10.25 23.95 0.46
CA ALA A 444 -11.36 23.00 0.42
C ALA A 444 -12.38 23.27 -0.69
N ARG A 445 -12.12 24.25 -1.56
CA ARG A 445 -12.97 24.52 -2.73
C ARG A 445 -12.93 23.42 -3.81
N PRO A 446 -11.77 22.81 -4.14
CA PRO A 446 -11.75 21.72 -5.12
C PRO A 446 -12.49 20.48 -4.61
N VAL A 447 -12.84 19.56 -5.51
CA VAL A 447 -13.41 18.24 -5.18
C VAL A 447 -12.45 17.41 -4.31
N PHE A 448 -11.16 17.74 -4.36
CA PHE A 448 -10.11 17.08 -3.61
C PHE A 448 -9.32 18.08 -2.74
N ARG A 449 -8.66 17.56 -1.69
CA ARG A 449 -7.85 18.35 -0.75
C ARG A 449 -6.62 18.95 -1.44
N SER A 450 -6.38 20.26 -1.32
CA SER A 450 -5.22 20.95 -1.91
C SER A 450 -4.05 21.17 -0.93
N ASN A 451 -3.83 20.25 0.01
CA ASN A 451 -2.80 20.37 1.07
C ASN A 451 -1.66 19.35 0.95
N THR A 452 -1.57 18.61 -0.16
CA THR A 452 -0.60 17.54 -0.36
C THR A 452 0.84 17.95 -0.06
N ASP A 453 1.32 19.04 -0.66
CA ASP A 453 2.71 19.47 -0.47
C ASP A 453 3.00 19.92 0.96
N MET A 454 2.02 20.49 1.66
CA MET A 454 2.17 20.85 3.06
C MET A 454 2.26 19.61 3.95
N LEU A 455 1.45 18.59 3.69
CA LEU A 455 1.55 17.31 4.41
C LEU A 455 2.90 16.64 4.15
N LEU A 456 3.36 16.63 2.91
CA LEU A 456 4.66 16.08 2.53
C LEU A 456 5.81 16.80 3.24
N LEU A 457 5.84 18.14 3.19
CA LEU A 457 6.87 18.94 3.85
C LEU A 457 6.89 18.70 5.36
N THR A 458 5.73 18.82 6.01
CA THR A 458 5.64 18.66 7.48
C THR A 458 6.02 17.26 7.94
N THR A 459 5.69 16.24 7.15
CA THR A 459 5.95 14.83 7.48
C THR A 459 7.40 14.42 7.26
N ARG A 460 8.05 14.96 6.22
CA ARG A 460 9.41 14.57 5.82
C ARG A 460 10.50 15.53 6.24
N LEU A 461 10.14 16.67 6.83
CA LEU A 461 11.08 17.64 7.37
C LEU A 461 12.03 16.96 8.38
N ARG A 462 13.31 16.89 8.01
CA ARG A 462 14.36 16.40 8.89
C ARG A 462 14.85 17.53 9.78
N ILE A 463 14.90 17.27 11.08
CA ILE A 463 15.56 18.12 12.06
C ILE A 463 16.85 17.41 12.48
N ASP A 464 17.98 18.07 12.30
CA ASP A 464 19.29 17.55 12.67
C ASP A 464 19.48 17.58 14.21
N SER A 465 20.53 16.92 14.69
CA SER A 465 20.79 16.78 16.14
C SER A 465 20.98 18.10 16.89
N ASP A 466 21.25 19.19 16.18
CA ASP A 466 21.38 20.55 16.72
C ASP A 466 20.02 21.28 16.84
N GLY A 467 18.92 20.62 16.47
CA GLY A 467 17.57 21.18 16.49
C GLY A 467 17.24 22.08 15.31
N ARG A 468 18.09 22.14 14.27
CA ARG A 468 17.85 22.93 13.06
C ARG A 468 17.32 22.07 11.92
N PRO A 469 16.58 22.64 10.96
CA PRO A 469 16.18 21.93 9.76
C PRO A 469 17.40 21.56 8.93
N HIS A 470 17.42 20.33 8.46
CA HIS A 470 18.40 19.90 7.49
C HIS A 470 18.18 20.64 6.16
N LEU A 471 19.18 21.39 5.70
CA LEU A 471 19.18 22.03 4.38
C LEU A 471 20.14 21.26 3.46
N PRO A 472 19.64 20.59 2.40
CA PRO A 472 20.52 19.97 1.42
C PRO A 472 21.47 21.01 0.82
N GLY A 473 22.76 20.70 0.81
CA GLY A 473 23.83 21.61 0.39
C GLY A 473 24.10 22.71 1.41
N SER A 474 23.73 23.95 1.10
CA SER A 474 23.89 25.09 2.02
C SER A 474 22.80 26.13 1.80
N LEU A 475 22.68 27.09 2.72
CA LEU A 475 21.79 28.24 2.55
C LEU A 475 22.05 28.97 1.22
N ASP A 476 23.32 29.12 0.82
CA ASP A 476 23.69 29.80 -0.42
C ASP A 476 23.23 29.04 -1.67
N THR A 477 23.20 27.71 -1.64
CA THR A 477 22.60 26.89 -2.69
C THR A 477 21.13 27.29 -2.91
N TRP A 478 20.35 27.42 -1.83
CA TRP A 478 18.94 27.79 -1.91
C TRP A 478 18.73 29.25 -2.33
N LYS A 479 19.55 30.18 -1.84
CA LYS A 479 19.53 31.58 -2.32
C LYS A 479 19.75 31.65 -3.82
N ASN A 480 20.77 30.96 -4.31
CA ASN A 480 21.12 30.97 -5.72
C ASN A 480 20.06 30.27 -6.58
N LEU A 481 19.48 29.17 -6.09
CA LEU A 481 18.40 28.47 -6.77
C LEU A 481 17.19 29.38 -7.00
N PHE A 482 16.76 30.14 -5.99
CA PHE A 482 15.62 31.06 -6.11
C PHE A 482 15.94 32.35 -6.87
N ALA A 483 17.20 32.82 -6.81
CA ALA A 483 17.63 34.04 -7.48
C ALA A 483 17.91 33.84 -8.99
N ASN A 484 18.60 32.74 -9.35
CA ASN A 484 19.26 32.55 -10.64
C ASN A 484 18.90 31.21 -11.33
N HIS A 485 17.62 30.84 -11.34
CA HIS A 485 17.19 29.62 -12.02
C HIS A 485 17.12 29.80 -13.56
N PRO A 486 17.79 28.94 -14.36
CA PRO A 486 17.97 29.14 -15.81
C PRO A 486 16.68 29.03 -16.62
N ARG A 487 15.64 28.38 -16.07
CA ARG A 487 14.34 28.17 -16.73
C ARG A 487 13.25 29.15 -16.26
N GLY A 488 13.64 30.26 -15.63
CA GLY A 488 12.72 31.32 -15.18
C GLY A 488 12.49 31.34 -13.67
N LYS A 489 11.68 32.30 -13.20
CA LYS A 489 11.44 32.54 -11.76
C LYS A 489 10.33 31.64 -11.23
N TYR A 490 10.58 30.94 -10.11
CA TYR A 490 9.52 30.22 -9.38
C TYR A 490 8.45 31.16 -8.81
N ASP A 491 8.90 32.30 -8.24
CA ASP A 491 8.04 33.36 -7.75
C ASP A 491 8.79 34.70 -7.73
N ALA A 492 8.21 35.75 -8.30
CA ALA A 492 8.88 37.04 -8.41
C ALA A 492 9.16 37.74 -7.07
N LYS A 493 8.42 37.44 -6.00
CA LYS A 493 8.71 37.96 -4.66
C LYS A 493 9.80 37.15 -4.00
N LEU A 494 9.71 35.82 -4.04
CA LEU A 494 10.74 34.95 -3.45
C LEU A 494 12.09 35.15 -4.14
N THR A 495 12.14 35.28 -5.46
CA THR A 495 13.38 35.61 -6.20
C THR A 495 14.01 36.93 -5.72
N ARG A 496 13.22 37.94 -5.34
CA ARG A 496 13.75 39.21 -4.80
C ARG A 496 14.17 39.10 -3.34
N ALA A 497 13.51 38.25 -2.56
CA ALA A 497 13.81 38.06 -1.14
C ALA A 497 15.02 37.13 -0.92
N ALA A 498 15.23 36.15 -1.81
CA ALA A 498 16.22 35.08 -1.65
C ALA A 498 17.64 35.56 -1.31
N PRO A 499 18.21 36.59 -1.97
CA PRO A 499 19.55 37.09 -1.62
C PRO A 499 19.69 37.56 -0.16
N ALA A 500 18.59 37.97 0.49
CA ALA A 500 18.57 38.49 1.84
C ALA A 500 18.32 37.42 2.93
N TRP A 501 18.08 36.16 2.57
CA TRP A 501 17.89 35.07 3.53
C TRP A 501 19.12 34.87 4.43
N ARG A 502 18.91 34.53 5.70
CA ARG A 502 19.94 34.45 6.74
C ARG A 502 20.02 33.06 7.37
N ASP A 503 18.92 32.32 7.39
CA ASP A 503 18.85 31.01 8.02
C ASP A 503 17.86 30.06 7.32
N ALA A 504 17.70 28.86 7.89
CA ALA A 504 16.80 27.83 7.38
C ALA A 504 15.32 28.19 7.50
N ASP A 505 14.93 29.05 8.45
CA ASP A 505 13.54 29.47 8.59
C ASP A 505 13.10 30.29 7.38
N ASP A 506 14.00 31.07 6.78
CA ASP A 506 13.70 31.80 5.53
C ASP A 506 13.39 30.87 4.35
N VAL A 507 14.15 29.77 4.23
CA VAL A 507 13.93 28.76 3.18
C VAL A 507 12.61 28.03 3.43
N LEU A 508 12.36 27.58 4.66
CA LEU A 508 11.12 26.90 5.02
C LEU A 508 9.90 27.81 4.84
N GLU A 509 10.00 29.09 5.22
CA GLU A 509 8.95 30.08 4.97
C GLU A 509 8.61 30.20 3.49
N ALA A 510 9.62 30.22 2.62
CA ALA A 510 9.43 30.23 1.18
C ALA A 510 8.72 28.95 0.67
N LEU A 511 9.13 27.77 1.16
CA LEU A 511 8.51 26.49 0.80
C LEU A 511 7.04 26.40 1.26
N PHE A 512 6.74 26.82 2.49
CA PHE A 512 5.37 26.94 3.01
C PHE A 512 4.54 27.92 2.19
N GLY A 513 5.12 29.06 1.78
CA GLY A 513 4.46 30.03 0.90
C GLY A 513 4.13 29.51 -0.50
N LEU A 514 4.78 28.42 -0.95
CA LEU A 514 4.52 27.79 -2.24
C LEU A 514 3.46 26.67 -2.18
N THR A 515 3.18 26.08 -1.01
CA THR A 515 2.19 24.98 -0.88
C THR A 515 0.76 25.39 -1.24
N ARG A 516 0.48 26.71 -1.22
CA ARG A 516 -0.81 27.30 -1.60
C ARG A 516 -1.03 27.46 -3.11
N LYS A 517 -0.02 27.18 -3.95
CA LYS A 517 -0.12 27.35 -5.40
C LYS A 517 -0.73 26.09 -6.04
N LEU A 518 -1.58 26.28 -7.06
CA LEU A 518 -2.16 25.18 -7.84
C LEU A 518 -1.16 24.56 -8.82
N ALA A 519 -0.12 25.32 -9.21
CA ALA A 519 0.98 24.81 -10.02
C ALA A 519 1.93 23.98 -9.16
N GLU A 520 2.64 23.04 -9.79
CA GLU A 520 3.62 22.16 -9.13
C GLU A 520 4.65 22.97 -8.31
N ASN A 521 4.81 22.59 -7.04
CA ASN A 521 5.78 23.19 -6.13
C ASN A 521 7.18 22.56 -6.32
N GLU A 522 7.79 22.83 -7.48
CA GLU A 522 9.09 22.28 -7.86
C GLU A 522 10.18 22.49 -6.79
N PRO A 523 10.35 23.67 -6.16
CA PRO A 523 11.35 23.86 -5.10
C PRO A 523 11.17 22.93 -3.89
N LEU A 524 9.92 22.65 -3.50
CA LEU A 524 9.63 21.72 -2.41
C LEU A 524 9.96 20.28 -2.79
N LYS A 525 9.66 19.88 -4.02
CA LYS A 525 10.00 18.54 -4.51
C LYS A 525 11.52 18.35 -4.60
N ILE A 526 12.26 19.36 -5.04
CA ILE A 526 13.73 19.40 -4.99
C ILE A 526 14.21 19.25 -3.54
N PHE A 527 13.65 20.03 -2.62
CA PHE A 527 14.05 20.00 -1.20
C PHE A 527 13.87 18.60 -0.60
N MET A 528 12.74 17.96 -0.86
CA MET A 528 12.45 16.61 -0.39
C MET A 528 13.37 15.57 -1.02
N ALA A 529 13.50 15.57 -2.34
CA ALA A 529 14.30 14.58 -3.05
C ALA A 529 15.78 14.65 -2.63
N LEU A 530 16.36 15.85 -2.54
CA LEU A 530 17.76 16.01 -2.11
C LEU A 530 17.94 15.73 -0.62
N GLY A 531 16.95 16.07 0.21
CA GLY A 531 16.96 15.70 1.63
C GLY A 531 16.89 14.19 1.87
N ASP A 532 16.19 13.46 1.00
CA ASP A 532 16.15 12.00 1.04
C ASP A 532 17.43 11.36 0.47
N VAL A 533 18.06 11.97 -0.54
CA VAL A 533 19.40 11.56 -1.01
C VAL A 533 20.46 11.71 0.10
N ASP A 534 20.38 12.77 0.91
CA ASP A 534 21.29 12.99 2.05
C ASP A 534 20.91 12.20 3.32
N ARG A 535 19.76 11.52 3.34
CA ARG A 535 19.18 10.96 4.58
C ARG A 535 20.07 9.94 5.26
N GLU A 536 20.55 8.96 4.50
CA GLU A 536 21.33 7.83 5.00
C GLU A 536 22.84 8.00 4.78
N ARG A 537 23.28 9.18 4.35
CA ARG A 537 24.70 9.48 4.10
C ARG A 537 25.42 9.83 5.39
N THR A 538 26.63 9.32 5.55
CA THR A 538 27.53 9.71 6.65
C THR A 538 28.06 11.13 6.47
N LYS A 539 28.28 11.54 5.22
CA LYS A 539 28.62 12.91 4.81
C LYS A 539 27.58 13.39 3.80
N PRO A 540 26.87 14.50 4.06
CA PRO A 540 26.00 15.13 3.08
C PRO A 540 26.73 15.48 1.78
N LEU A 541 25.99 15.56 0.68
CA LEU A 541 26.53 15.98 -0.62
C LEU A 541 27.13 17.39 -0.57
N GLU A 542 28.11 17.62 -1.42
CA GLU A 542 28.73 18.94 -1.55
C GLU A 542 27.75 19.94 -2.17
N ALA A 543 27.80 21.20 -1.72
CA ALA A 543 26.87 22.24 -2.15
C ALA A 543 26.80 22.42 -3.68
N ALA A 544 27.91 22.17 -4.39
CA ALA A 544 27.97 22.21 -5.85
C ALA A 544 27.21 21.05 -6.50
N THR A 545 27.31 19.84 -5.94
CA THR A 545 26.55 18.67 -6.39
C THR A 545 25.06 18.88 -6.19
N VAL A 546 24.67 19.41 -5.01
CA VAL A 546 23.28 19.74 -4.71
C VAL A 546 22.72 20.80 -5.66
N ASP A 547 23.46 21.89 -5.94
CA ASP A 547 23.05 22.91 -6.92
C ASP A 547 22.88 22.31 -8.33
N ARG A 548 23.81 21.42 -8.74
CA ARG A 548 23.73 20.73 -10.03
C ARG A 548 22.48 19.85 -10.11
N LEU A 549 22.21 19.03 -9.10
CA LEU A 549 21.01 18.20 -9.06
C LEU A 549 19.75 19.07 -9.05
N ALA A 550 19.65 20.09 -8.19
CA ALA A 550 18.50 20.99 -8.14
C ALA A 550 18.13 21.59 -9.53
N ARG A 551 19.13 21.96 -10.35
CA ARG A 551 18.92 22.49 -11.71
C ARG A 551 18.50 21.44 -12.74
N GLU A 552 18.84 20.17 -12.51
CA GLU A 552 18.54 19.03 -13.39
C GLU A 552 17.25 18.31 -13.00
N TYR A 553 16.61 18.69 -11.88
CA TYR A 553 15.46 18.00 -11.30
C TYR A 553 14.35 17.72 -12.32
N ARG A 554 13.97 18.70 -13.15
CA ARG A 554 12.88 18.53 -14.12
C ARG A 554 13.15 17.50 -15.21
N SER A 555 14.42 17.26 -15.55
CA SER A 555 14.83 16.24 -16.54
C SER A 555 15.18 14.90 -15.90
N MET A 556 15.68 14.91 -14.65
CA MET A 556 16.38 13.76 -14.06
C MET A 556 15.83 13.31 -12.69
N SER A 557 14.78 13.95 -12.15
CA SER A 557 14.24 13.62 -10.81
C SER A 557 13.87 12.16 -10.62
N ALA A 558 13.34 11.50 -11.66
CA ALA A 558 13.00 10.08 -11.61
C ALA A 558 14.22 9.19 -11.33
N GLN A 559 15.45 9.67 -11.58
CA GLN A 559 16.68 8.94 -11.33
C GLN A 559 17.19 9.08 -9.90
N TYR A 560 16.72 10.06 -9.11
CA TYR A 560 17.28 10.36 -7.78
C TYR A 560 17.10 9.26 -6.73
N PRO A 561 16.06 8.41 -6.78
CA PRO A 561 15.98 7.22 -5.94
C PRO A 561 17.23 6.32 -6.03
N LEU A 562 17.91 6.27 -7.18
CA LEU A 562 19.21 5.59 -7.31
C LEU A 562 20.25 6.09 -6.31
N PHE A 563 20.31 7.41 -6.11
CA PHE A 563 21.28 8.04 -5.22
C PHE A 563 20.87 7.91 -3.76
N ALA A 564 19.56 7.98 -3.47
CA ALA A 564 19.03 7.79 -2.12
C ALA A 564 19.26 6.36 -1.60
N GLU A 565 19.18 5.36 -2.47
CA GLU A 565 19.40 3.95 -2.11
C GLU A 565 20.87 3.56 -2.05
N ALA A 566 21.76 4.38 -2.61
CA ALA A 566 23.20 4.17 -2.62
C ALA A 566 23.93 5.32 -1.91
N PRO A 567 23.78 5.47 -0.58
CA PRO A 567 24.36 6.59 0.18
C PRO A 567 25.90 6.62 0.17
N TRP A 568 26.54 5.55 -0.30
CA TRP A 568 28.00 5.38 -0.44
C TRP A 568 28.55 6.00 -1.73
N LEU A 569 27.69 6.35 -2.69
CA LEU A 569 28.13 6.97 -3.94
C LEU A 569 28.78 8.32 -3.67
N SER A 570 29.93 8.55 -4.28
CA SER A 570 30.64 9.83 -4.22
C SER A 570 29.94 10.89 -5.08
N ASP A 571 30.15 12.16 -4.73
CA ASP A 571 29.75 13.31 -5.56
C ASP A 571 30.24 13.16 -7.00
N LYS A 572 31.47 12.66 -7.19
CA LYS A 572 32.07 12.40 -8.51
C LYS A 572 31.23 11.44 -9.34
N THR A 573 30.83 10.30 -8.77
CA THR A 573 30.04 9.28 -9.49
C THR A 573 28.64 9.78 -9.81
N ILE A 574 28.01 10.53 -8.89
CA ILE A 574 26.70 11.15 -9.14
C ILE A 574 26.78 12.15 -10.30
N LEU A 575 27.79 13.03 -10.31
CA LEU A 575 28.00 13.98 -11.41
C LEU A 575 28.32 13.27 -12.73
N GLN A 576 29.13 12.22 -12.70
CA GLN A 576 29.42 11.38 -13.87
C GLN A 576 28.14 10.73 -14.43
N PHE A 577 27.21 10.30 -13.57
CA PHE A 577 25.91 9.76 -14.00
C PHE A 577 25.10 10.82 -14.75
N ILE A 578 24.98 12.02 -14.19
CA ILE A 578 24.27 13.13 -14.83
C ILE A 578 24.90 13.50 -16.18
N ASP A 579 26.23 13.59 -16.25
CA ASP A 579 26.94 13.93 -17.48
C ASP A 579 26.80 12.83 -18.55
N THR A 580 26.82 11.55 -18.13
CA THR A 580 26.58 10.41 -19.03
C THR A 580 25.15 10.42 -19.56
N ALA A 581 24.16 10.70 -18.71
CA ALA A 581 22.77 10.81 -19.12
C ALA A 581 22.56 11.91 -20.19
N HIS A 582 23.22 13.06 -20.02
CA HIS A 582 23.24 14.14 -21.01
C HIS A 582 23.95 13.73 -22.31
N ALA A 583 25.08 13.03 -22.23
CA ALA A 583 25.79 12.52 -23.40
C ALA A 583 24.91 11.59 -24.23
N VAL A 584 24.17 10.68 -23.57
CA VAL A 584 23.19 9.78 -24.22
C VAL A 584 22.03 10.57 -24.82
N SER A 585 21.42 11.51 -24.08
CA SER A 585 20.34 12.37 -24.61
C SER A 585 20.76 13.15 -25.87
N GLY A 586 22.05 13.52 -25.95
CA GLY A 586 22.66 14.24 -27.06
C GLY A 586 22.93 13.42 -28.33
N ILE A 587 22.76 12.09 -28.30
CA ILE A 587 22.90 11.23 -29.49
C ILE A 587 21.83 11.61 -30.52
N ARG A 588 22.27 11.93 -31.75
CA ARG A 588 21.40 12.45 -32.82
C ARG A 588 20.52 11.39 -33.46
N ASP A 589 21.03 10.17 -33.61
CA ASP A 589 20.25 9.05 -34.15
C ASP A 589 19.30 8.50 -33.06
N PRO A 590 17.97 8.59 -33.24
CA PRO A 590 17.02 8.15 -32.23
C PRO A 590 17.09 6.66 -31.90
N LEU A 591 17.44 5.79 -32.85
CA LEU A 591 17.55 4.34 -32.60
C LEU A 591 18.79 4.05 -31.77
N LEU A 592 19.95 4.60 -32.16
CA LEU A 592 21.19 4.49 -31.38
C LEU A 592 21.02 5.07 -29.97
N ARG A 593 20.32 6.21 -29.85
CA ARG A 593 20.00 6.82 -28.56
C ARG A 593 19.12 5.92 -27.70
N SER A 594 18.10 5.30 -28.28
CA SER A 594 17.21 4.37 -27.58
C SER A 594 17.96 3.14 -27.07
N ASP A 595 18.86 2.58 -27.88
CA ASP A 595 19.68 1.44 -27.48
C ASP A 595 20.68 1.81 -26.38
N ALA A 596 21.37 2.94 -26.52
CA ALA A 596 22.30 3.45 -25.50
C ALA A 596 21.58 3.74 -24.17
N ALA A 597 20.43 4.43 -24.21
CA ALA A 597 19.62 4.71 -23.03
C ALA A 597 19.13 3.42 -22.35
N GLY A 598 18.59 2.48 -23.14
CA GLY A 598 18.10 1.21 -22.62
C GLY A 598 19.18 0.37 -21.95
N ILE A 599 20.38 0.30 -22.55
CA ILE A 599 21.49 -0.47 -21.98
C ILE A 599 22.04 0.19 -20.71
N VAL A 600 22.29 1.50 -20.71
CA VAL A 600 22.78 2.22 -19.50
C VAL A 600 21.81 2.07 -18.35
N GLN A 601 20.52 2.31 -18.60
CA GLN A 601 19.51 2.24 -17.57
C GLN A 601 19.29 0.81 -17.08
N ALA A 602 19.35 -0.19 -17.95
CA ALA A 602 19.25 -1.58 -17.53
C ALA A 602 20.46 -2.02 -16.69
N LEU A 603 21.68 -1.60 -17.05
CA LEU A 603 22.87 -1.86 -16.24
C LEU A 603 22.78 -1.17 -14.87
N ALA A 604 22.34 0.08 -14.81
CA ALA A 604 22.11 0.80 -13.56
C ALA A 604 21.01 0.14 -12.72
N GLY A 605 19.92 -0.32 -13.35
CA GLY A 605 18.83 -1.04 -12.69
C GLY A 605 19.26 -2.41 -12.15
N LEU A 606 20.05 -3.17 -12.90
CA LEU A 606 20.64 -4.44 -12.43
C LEU A 606 21.61 -4.20 -11.26
N TYR A 607 22.42 -3.15 -11.34
CA TYR A 607 23.25 -2.69 -10.22
C TYR A 607 22.41 -2.39 -8.96
N GLN A 608 21.29 -1.65 -9.10
CA GLN A 608 20.39 -1.39 -7.98
C GLN A 608 19.80 -2.67 -7.37
N ILE A 609 19.37 -3.61 -8.22
CA ILE A 609 18.83 -4.90 -7.76
C ILE A 609 19.88 -5.63 -6.92
N PHE A 610 21.11 -5.74 -7.42
CA PHE A 610 22.18 -6.44 -6.72
C PHE A 610 22.67 -5.71 -5.46
N LEU A 611 22.59 -4.37 -5.43
CA LEU A 611 22.85 -3.59 -4.23
C LEU A 611 21.78 -3.87 -3.16
N ARG A 612 20.49 -3.88 -3.51
CA ARG A 612 19.38 -4.17 -2.57
C ARG A 612 19.46 -5.57 -1.99
N GLN A 613 19.85 -6.55 -2.81
CA GLN A 613 20.03 -7.94 -2.38
C GLN A 613 21.27 -8.15 -1.51
N GLY A 614 22.21 -7.19 -1.50
CA GLY A 614 23.51 -7.33 -0.84
C GLY A 614 24.54 -8.15 -1.63
N SER A 615 24.23 -8.48 -2.89
CA SER A 615 25.13 -9.20 -3.81
C SER A 615 26.31 -8.34 -4.26
N ILE A 616 26.13 -7.01 -4.31
CA ILE A 616 27.23 -6.04 -4.44
C ILE A 616 27.45 -5.42 -3.06
N ALA A 617 28.70 -5.48 -2.57
CA ALA A 617 29.06 -4.90 -1.28
C ALA A 617 29.00 -3.36 -1.33
N ALA A 618 28.63 -2.74 -0.20
CA ALA A 618 28.55 -1.28 -0.08
C ALA A 618 29.87 -0.56 -0.45
N GLN A 619 31.02 -1.20 -0.21
CA GLN A 619 32.34 -0.63 -0.53
C GLN A 619 32.67 -0.69 -2.03
N GLU A 620 32.05 -1.61 -2.78
CA GLU A 620 32.25 -1.76 -4.23
C GLU A 620 31.22 -0.96 -5.05
N SER A 621 30.18 -0.46 -4.38
CA SER A 621 29.04 0.27 -4.95
C SER A 621 29.47 1.44 -5.86
N ASP A 622 30.29 2.36 -5.35
CA ASP A 622 30.73 3.57 -6.07
C ASP A 622 31.54 3.24 -7.32
N ALA A 623 32.58 2.40 -7.18
CA ALA A 623 33.45 2.01 -8.27
C ALA A 623 32.69 1.21 -9.35
N THR A 624 31.73 0.37 -8.93
CA THR A 624 30.91 -0.41 -9.87
C THR A 624 30.03 0.50 -10.70
N LEU A 625 29.25 1.39 -10.09
CA LEU A 625 28.38 2.29 -10.85
C LEU A 625 29.18 3.20 -11.78
N ALA A 626 30.28 3.78 -11.30
CA ALA A 626 31.16 4.63 -12.12
C ALA A 626 31.69 3.89 -13.35
N GLY A 627 32.12 2.63 -13.18
CA GLY A 627 32.61 1.79 -14.28
C GLY A 627 31.51 1.34 -15.26
N LEU A 628 30.26 1.20 -14.80
CA LEU A 628 29.13 0.84 -15.66
C LEU A 628 28.74 1.98 -16.62
N ILE A 629 28.82 3.22 -16.17
CA ILE A 629 28.37 4.38 -16.95
C ILE A 629 29.48 5.00 -17.82
N GLU A 630 30.75 4.84 -17.43
CA GLU A 630 31.91 5.42 -18.14
C GLU A 630 31.93 5.17 -19.66
N PRO A 631 31.68 3.93 -20.17
CA PRO A 631 31.74 3.65 -21.60
C PRO A 631 30.73 4.47 -22.43
N PHE A 632 29.65 4.92 -21.80
CA PHE A 632 28.54 5.59 -22.49
C PHE A 632 28.69 7.11 -22.56
N SER A 633 29.74 7.66 -21.94
CA SER A 633 30.05 9.09 -22.01
C SER A 633 30.47 9.57 -23.42
N LYS A 634 30.89 8.65 -24.30
CA LYS A 634 31.43 8.95 -25.64
C LYS A 634 30.97 7.96 -26.72
N ILE A 635 29.68 7.67 -26.77
CA ILE A 635 29.10 6.81 -27.83
C ILE A 635 29.18 7.50 -29.19
N GLN A 636 29.77 6.83 -30.18
CA GLN A 636 29.80 7.31 -31.57
C GLN A 636 28.97 6.43 -32.51
N ASN A 637 28.85 5.14 -32.20
CA ASN A 637 28.20 4.15 -33.06
C ASN A 637 27.61 2.98 -32.24
N GLU A 638 26.88 2.08 -32.90
CA GLU A 638 26.24 0.91 -32.26
C GLU A 638 27.23 -0.07 -31.63
N LYS A 639 28.46 -0.15 -32.16
CA LYS A 639 29.50 -1.02 -31.60
C LYS A 639 29.91 -0.53 -30.21
N ASP A 640 30.13 0.77 -30.02
CA ASP A 640 30.48 1.34 -28.72
C ASP A 640 29.41 0.99 -27.67
N VAL A 641 28.13 1.07 -28.07
CA VAL A 641 26.98 0.72 -27.22
C VAL A 641 26.99 -0.77 -26.85
N PHE A 642 27.19 -1.66 -27.82
CA PHE A 642 27.25 -3.10 -27.57
C PHE A 642 28.45 -3.48 -26.69
N ASP A 643 29.64 -2.96 -27.00
CA ASP A 643 30.88 -3.26 -26.29
C ASP A 643 30.82 -2.74 -24.84
N GLY A 644 30.27 -1.53 -24.64
CA GLY A 644 29.98 -0.97 -23.32
C GLY A 644 28.98 -1.81 -22.53
N GLY A 645 27.90 -2.26 -23.17
CA GLY A 645 26.90 -3.14 -22.56
C GLY A 645 27.48 -4.49 -22.13
N MET A 646 28.24 -5.14 -23.01
CA MET A 646 28.89 -6.42 -22.74
C MET A 646 29.96 -6.30 -21.63
N ALA A 647 30.74 -5.23 -21.63
CA ALA A 647 31.69 -4.93 -20.55
C ALA A 647 30.97 -4.68 -19.22
N GLY A 648 29.82 -3.98 -19.25
CA GLY A 648 29.00 -3.72 -18.08
C GLY A 648 28.46 -5.00 -17.44
N VAL A 649 27.96 -5.95 -18.23
CA VAL A 649 27.53 -7.27 -17.72
C VAL A 649 28.70 -8.01 -17.06
N ARG A 650 29.87 -8.02 -17.69
CA ARG A 650 31.08 -8.63 -17.11
C ARG A 650 31.50 -7.94 -15.81
N LEU A 651 31.35 -6.61 -15.71
CA LEU A 651 31.62 -5.85 -14.49
C LEU A 651 30.63 -6.20 -13.37
N LEU A 652 29.33 -6.30 -13.66
CA LEU A 652 28.32 -6.75 -12.69
C LEU A 652 28.61 -8.16 -12.16
N LEU A 653 28.95 -9.09 -13.05
CA LEU A 653 29.32 -10.46 -12.64
C LEU A 653 30.58 -10.47 -11.77
N LYS A 654 31.57 -9.63 -12.08
CA LYS A 654 32.78 -9.47 -11.26
C LYS A 654 32.47 -8.87 -9.88
N ALA A 655 31.66 -7.81 -9.83
CA ALA A 655 31.28 -7.11 -8.60
C ALA A 655 30.39 -7.95 -7.68
N THR A 656 29.70 -8.96 -8.23
CA THR A 656 28.93 -9.96 -7.47
C THR A 656 29.74 -11.22 -7.14
N HIS A 657 31.07 -11.16 -7.32
CA HIS A 657 32.01 -12.27 -7.12
C HIS A 657 31.61 -13.57 -7.83
N SER A 658 30.98 -13.45 -9.00
CA SER A 658 30.53 -14.59 -9.79
C SER A 658 31.71 -15.34 -10.40
N SER A 659 31.62 -16.68 -10.44
CA SER A 659 32.63 -17.53 -11.06
C SER A 659 32.65 -17.36 -12.58
N ASN A 660 33.84 -17.17 -13.15
CA ASN A 660 34.05 -17.06 -14.60
C ASN A 660 33.76 -18.35 -15.38
N LYS A 661 33.48 -19.47 -14.69
CA LYS A 661 33.12 -20.75 -15.32
C LYS A 661 31.63 -20.87 -15.64
N LEU A 662 30.79 -20.02 -15.05
CA LEU A 662 29.34 -20.06 -15.25
C LEU A 662 28.95 -19.26 -16.50
N SER A 663 27.90 -19.71 -17.19
CA SER A 663 27.22 -18.96 -18.23
C SER A 663 26.76 -17.61 -17.69
N ALA A 664 27.03 -16.53 -18.44
CA ALA A 664 26.57 -15.19 -18.06
C ALA A 664 25.04 -15.12 -17.96
N GLN A 665 24.30 -15.86 -18.79
CA GLN A 665 22.84 -15.93 -18.73
C GLN A 665 22.37 -16.57 -17.43
N ASP A 666 22.87 -17.78 -17.15
CA ASP A 666 22.38 -18.60 -16.04
C ASP A 666 22.69 -17.92 -14.71
N ARG A 667 23.91 -17.39 -14.58
CA ARG A 667 24.32 -16.67 -13.39
C ARG A 667 23.55 -15.35 -13.20
N MET A 668 23.16 -14.67 -14.28
CA MET A 668 22.37 -13.45 -14.17
C MET A 668 20.95 -13.75 -13.66
N ILE A 669 20.29 -14.80 -14.18
CA ILE A 669 18.96 -15.24 -13.69
C ILE A 669 19.04 -15.67 -12.22
N ASP A 670 20.07 -16.44 -11.86
CA ASP A 670 20.34 -16.88 -10.50
C ASP A 670 20.50 -15.70 -9.52
N LEU A 671 21.30 -14.68 -9.90
CA LEU A 671 21.44 -13.45 -9.13
C LEU A 671 20.12 -12.67 -9.02
N LEU A 672 19.32 -12.61 -10.09
CA LEU A 672 18.03 -11.90 -10.07
C LEU A 672 17.01 -12.58 -9.15
N ALA A 673 17.02 -13.91 -9.06
CA ALA A 673 16.24 -14.65 -8.08
C ALA A 673 16.70 -14.34 -6.64
N GLY A 674 18.01 -14.11 -6.46
CA GLY A 674 18.67 -13.69 -5.22
C GLY A 674 19.62 -14.76 -4.68
N THR A 675 20.36 -14.45 -3.61
CA THR A 675 21.36 -15.35 -3.03
C THR A 675 20.77 -16.24 -1.94
N ALA A 676 20.30 -17.42 -2.32
CA ALA A 676 19.73 -18.42 -1.42
C ALA A 676 20.77 -19.10 -0.52
N ALA A 677 20.36 -19.49 0.70
CA ALA A 677 21.10 -20.43 1.54
C ALA A 677 20.91 -21.86 1.03
N GLU A 678 21.84 -22.78 1.33
CA GLU A 678 21.84 -24.16 0.80
C GLU A 678 20.55 -24.95 1.11
N ASP A 679 19.85 -24.62 2.20
CA ASP A 679 18.61 -25.24 2.68
C ASP A 679 17.33 -24.71 2.00
N SER A 680 17.46 -23.74 1.11
CA SER A 680 16.33 -23.05 0.45
C SER A 680 16.22 -23.32 -1.06
N SER A 681 16.84 -24.41 -1.53
CA SER A 681 16.98 -24.78 -2.94
C SER A 681 15.66 -24.82 -3.70
N ASP A 682 14.60 -25.37 -3.12
CA ASP A 682 13.34 -25.60 -3.84
C ASP A 682 12.61 -24.29 -4.17
N THR A 683 12.56 -23.36 -3.21
CA THR A 683 11.95 -22.04 -3.43
C THR A 683 12.76 -21.21 -4.42
N HIS A 684 14.09 -21.29 -4.32
CA HIS A 684 15.00 -20.61 -5.25
C HIS A 684 14.86 -21.14 -6.67
N GLN A 685 14.82 -22.46 -6.82
CA GLN A 685 14.58 -23.14 -8.09
C GLN A 685 13.22 -22.75 -8.69
N GLN A 686 12.16 -22.71 -7.89
CA GLN A 686 10.84 -22.26 -8.34
C GLN A 686 10.87 -20.82 -8.90
N MET A 687 11.61 -19.92 -8.25
CA MET A 687 11.78 -18.54 -8.74
C MET A 687 12.56 -18.49 -10.05
N ILE A 688 13.66 -19.23 -10.15
CA ILE A 688 14.46 -19.33 -11.38
C ILE A 688 13.60 -19.84 -12.54
N GLU A 689 12.82 -20.90 -12.32
CA GLU A 689 11.94 -21.47 -13.34
C GLU A 689 10.91 -20.46 -13.84
N GLU A 690 10.29 -19.71 -12.94
CA GLU A 690 9.32 -18.67 -13.31
C GLU A 690 10.00 -17.53 -14.11
N MET A 691 11.20 -17.10 -13.69
CA MET A 691 11.97 -16.10 -14.42
C MET A 691 12.34 -16.57 -15.83
N ILE A 692 12.74 -17.84 -15.99
CA ILE A 692 13.02 -18.45 -17.30
C ILE A 692 11.75 -18.51 -18.16
N ARG A 693 10.60 -18.87 -17.58
CA ARG A 693 9.33 -18.90 -18.32
C ARG A 693 8.96 -17.52 -18.87
N ILE A 694 9.16 -16.46 -18.09
CA ILE A 694 8.89 -15.08 -18.54
C ILE A 694 9.91 -14.66 -19.62
N PHE A 695 11.19 -14.99 -19.44
CA PHE A 695 12.24 -14.73 -20.43
C PHE A 695 11.91 -15.35 -21.80
N GLU A 696 11.46 -16.61 -21.78
CA GLU A 696 11.06 -17.35 -22.99
C GLU A 696 9.74 -16.82 -23.58
N ALA A 697 8.77 -16.43 -22.75
CA ALA A 697 7.52 -15.81 -23.23
C ALA A 697 7.77 -14.51 -24.00
N GLN A 698 8.77 -13.73 -23.58
CA GLN A 698 9.20 -12.50 -24.26
C GLN A 698 10.11 -12.74 -25.47
N ARG A 699 10.42 -14.00 -25.80
CA ARG A 699 11.26 -14.38 -26.97
C ARG A 699 12.60 -13.63 -26.99
N LEU A 700 13.22 -13.46 -25.82
CA LEU A 700 14.50 -12.77 -25.66
C LEU A 700 15.67 -13.65 -26.12
N VAL A 701 16.79 -13.02 -26.51
CA VAL A 701 18.02 -13.71 -26.91
C VAL A 701 18.92 -13.84 -25.68
N SER A 702 19.44 -15.03 -25.37
CA SER A 702 20.28 -15.19 -24.18
C SER A 702 21.59 -14.40 -24.26
N LEU A 703 22.09 -13.92 -23.11
CA LEU A 703 23.41 -13.29 -22.99
C LEU A 703 24.52 -14.21 -23.51
N SER A 704 24.43 -15.53 -23.25
CA SER A 704 25.37 -16.52 -23.78
C SER A 704 25.39 -16.53 -25.31
N THR A 705 24.22 -16.54 -25.96
CA THR A 705 24.13 -16.52 -27.42
C THR A 705 24.72 -15.22 -27.99
N LEU A 706 24.44 -14.08 -27.36
CA LEU A 706 24.95 -12.78 -27.79
C LEU A 706 26.48 -12.68 -27.64
N PHE A 707 27.03 -13.14 -26.52
CA PHE A 707 28.47 -13.04 -26.23
C PHE A 707 29.28 -14.03 -27.07
N ASP A 708 28.82 -15.28 -27.20
CA ASP A 708 29.48 -16.28 -28.06
C ASP A 708 29.50 -15.79 -29.52
N LEU A 709 28.41 -15.18 -29.98
CA LEU A 709 28.31 -14.63 -31.33
C LEU A 709 29.20 -13.39 -31.50
N ALA A 710 29.30 -12.52 -30.49
CA ALA A 710 30.20 -11.37 -30.51
C ALA A 710 31.67 -11.77 -30.56
N ASP A 711 32.07 -12.78 -29.78
CA ASP A 711 33.42 -13.34 -29.80
C ASP A 711 33.70 -14.00 -31.16
N ASN A 712 32.73 -14.72 -31.73
CA ASN A 712 32.87 -15.26 -33.09
C ASN A 712 32.97 -14.16 -34.16
N LEU A 713 32.16 -13.10 -34.11
CA LEU A 713 32.23 -11.97 -35.05
C LEU A 713 33.59 -11.25 -34.97
N ASP A 714 34.15 -11.10 -33.79
CA ASP A 714 35.49 -10.55 -33.60
C ASP A 714 36.58 -11.45 -34.20
N SER A 715 36.42 -12.78 -34.07
CA SER A 715 37.27 -13.75 -34.77
C SER A 715 37.09 -13.74 -36.30
N VAL A 716 35.87 -13.53 -36.82
CA VAL A 716 35.64 -13.35 -38.26
C VAL A 716 36.36 -12.11 -38.79
N ALA A 717 36.38 -11.02 -38.03
CA ALA A 717 37.15 -9.83 -38.37
C ALA A 717 38.68 -10.08 -38.39
N ARG A 718 39.15 -11.17 -37.77
CA ARG A 718 40.54 -11.67 -37.84
C ARG A 718 40.77 -12.73 -38.93
N GLY A 719 39.76 -13.08 -39.72
CA GLY A 719 39.85 -14.02 -40.85
C GLY A 719 39.28 -15.43 -40.57
N GLU A 720 38.66 -15.67 -39.42
CA GLU A 720 37.96 -16.93 -39.15
C GLU A 720 36.58 -16.99 -39.84
N LYS A 721 35.97 -18.18 -39.86
CA LYS A 721 34.63 -18.37 -40.45
C LYS A 721 33.51 -18.09 -39.43
N LEU A 722 32.39 -17.57 -39.92
CA LEU A 722 31.17 -17.44 -39.14
C LEU A 722 30.69 -18.83 -38.67
N ASN A 723 30.42 -18.95 -37.38
CA ASN A 723 29.76 -20.12 -36.82
C ASN A 723 28.27 -20.10 -37.20
N THR A 724 27.91 -20.95 -38.16
CA THR A 724 26.55 -21.00 -38.72
C THR A 724 25.49 -21.45 -37.72
N ALA A 725 25.88 -22.20 -36.69
CA ALA A 725 24.97 -22.64 -35.63
C ALA A 725 24.62 -21.49 -34.67
N LEU A 726 25.61 -20.65 -34.29
CA LEU A 726 25.38 -19.43 -33.50
C LEU A 726 24.47 -18.44 -34.23
N ALA A 727 24.77 -18.16 -35.50
CA ALA A 727 23.92 -17.30 -36.34
C ALA A 727 22.52 -17.90 -36.55
N GLY A 728 22.41 -19.23 -36.65
CA GLY A 728 21.13 -19.94 -36.75
C GLY A 728 20.28 -19.81 -35.49
N ARG A 729 20.88 -19.87 -34.29
CA ARG A 729 20.17 -19.65 -33.02
C ARG A 729 19.54 -18.26 -32.95
N LEU A 730 20.29 -17.22 -33.30
CA LEU A 730 19.77 -15.85 -33.36
C LEU A 730 18.62 -15.73 -34.38
N ALA A 731 18.82 -16.25 -35.60
CA ALA A 731 17.79 -16.21 -36.66
C ALA A 731 16.50 -16.94 -36.25
N SER A 732 16.61 -18.09 -35.57
CA SER A 732 15.46 -18.81 -35.02
C SER A 732 14.68 -17.94 -34.05
N ARG A 733 15.35 -17.31 -33.08
CA ARG A 733 14.70 -16.41 -32.11
C ARG A 733 14.04 -15.21 -32.77
N ILE A 734 14.66 -14.62 -33.79
CA ILE A 734 14.05 -13.53 -34.58
C ILE A 734 12.76 -14.01 -35.26
N SER A 735 12.72 -15.24 -35.78
CA SER A 735 11.55 -15.79 -36.46
C SER A 735 10.35 -16.06 -35.53
N GLU A 736 10.60 -16.24 -34.23
CA GLU A 736 9.55 -16.44 -33.22
C GLU A 736 8.82 -15.13 -32.84
N VAL A 737 9.35 -13.97 -33.25
CA VAL A 737 8.74 -12.65 -32.98
C VAL A 737 7.51 -12.44 -33.86
N GLN A 738 6.33 -12.74 -33.32
CA GLN A 738 5.05 -12.52 -33.98
C GLN A 738 4.54 -11.10 -33.74
N LEU A 739 4.19 -10.38 -34.82
CA LEU A 739 3.53 -9.07 -34.71
C LEU A 739 2.02 -9.24 -34.55
N PRO A 740 1.34 -8.35 -33.79
CA PRO A 740 -0.12 -8.30 -33.75
C PRO A 740 -0.68 -8.14 -35.17
N ARG A 741 -1.77 -8.86 -35.49
CA ARG A 741 -2.50 -8.66 -36.74
C ARG A 741 -3.17 -7.29 -36.69
N THR A 742 -2.61 -6.29 -37.38
CA THR A 742 -3.18 -4.94 -37.43
C THR A 742 -4.41 -4.91 -38.32
N SER A 743 -5.57 -4.56 -37.76
CA SER A 743 -6.82 -4.26 -38.48
C SER A 743 -6.97 -2.77 -38.84
N ILE A 744 -5.93 -1.96 -38.64
CA ILE A 744 -5.96 -0.49 -38.73
C ILE A 744 -5.26 -0.01 -40.02
N THR A 745 -5.82 1.01 -40.66
CA THR A 745 -5.30 1.62 -41.90
C THR A 745 -4.05 2.48 -41.66
N GLY A 746 -3.29 2.78 -42.73
CA GLY A 746 -2.07 3.61 -42.62
C GLY A 746 -2.31 5.06 -42.15
N GLU A 747 -3.50 5.61 -42.40
CA GLU A 747 -3.90 6.96 -41.97
C GLU A 747 -4.24 7.01 -40.48
N GLU A 748 -5.01 6.04 -39.97
CA GLU A 748 -5.26 5.87 -38.54
C GLU A 748 -3.94 5.63 -37.79
N LYS A 749 -3.04 4.83 -38.35
CA LYS A 749 -1.70 4.58 -37.81
C LYS A 749 -0.84 5.86 -37.72
N SER A 750 -0.98 6.76 -38.70
CA SER A 750 -0.20 8.01 -38.77
C SER A 750 -0.80 9.13 -37.90
N ALA A 751 -2.12 9.22 -37.80
CA ALA A 751 -2.81 10.18 -36.94
C ALA A 751 -2.60 9.90 -35.44
N LEU A 752 -2.35 8.63 -35.10
CA LEU A 752 -2.23 8.18 -33.72
C LEU A 752 -0.79 8.21 -33.18
N ALA A 753 0.26 8.31 -34.01
CA ALA A 753 1.69 8.40 -33.64
C ALA A 753 2.18 7.44 -32.53
N PHE A 754 1.41 6.41 -32.19
CA PHE A 754 1.64 5.53 -31.04
C PHE A 754 2.71 4.49 -31.38
N GLY A 755 3.99 4.87 -31.40
CA GLY A 755 5.09 3.88 -31.43
C GLY A 755 5.92 3.84 -32.68
N TYR A 756 6.07 4.97 -33.36
CA TYR A 756 6.94 5.08 -34.53
C TYR A 756 8.35 4.51 -34.29
N TRP A 757 8.99 4.86 -33.17
CA TRP A 757 10.36 4.40 -32.87
C TRP A 757 10.41 2.93 -32.44
N THR A 758 9.42 2.47 -31.68
CA THR A 758 9.32 1.07 -31.23
C THR A 758 9.08 0.11 -32.40
N GLU A 759 8.26 0.49 -33.37
CA GLU A 759 8.05 -0.32 -34.57
C GLU A 759 9.32 -0.39 -35.42
N ARG A 760 10.04 0.74 -35.57
CA ARG A 760 11.32 0.77 -36.30
C ARG A 760 12.39 -0.10 -35.64
N HIS A 761 12.45 -0.11 -34.31
CA HIS A 761 13.33 -1.01 -33.53
C HIS A 761 13.04 -2.48 -33.86
N ILE A 762 11.77 -2.89 -33.73
CA ILE A 762 11.35 -4.28 -33.98
C ILE A 762 11.60 -4.67 -35.45
N ASP A 763 11.29 -3.78 -36.40
CA ASP A 763 11.54 -4.00 -37.82
C ASP A 763 13.03 -4.11 -38.15
N ALA A 764 13.87 -3.28 -37.53
CA ALA A 764 15.32 -3.35 -37.70
C ALA A 764 15.86 -4.71 -37.26
N GLN A 765 15.43 -5.20 -36.09
CA GLN A 765 15.82 -6.50 -35.57
C GLN A 765 15.36 -7.66 -36.47
N ARG A 766 14.13 -7.59 -36.99
CA ARG A 766 13.58 -8.63 -37.88
C ARG A 766 14.28 -8.70 -39.24
N LYS A 767 14.91 -7.61 -39.68
CA LYS A 767 15.61 -7.53 -40.97
C LYS A 767 17.08 -7.94 -40.90
N ILE A 768 17.61 -8.25 -39.71
CA ILE A 768 19.02 -8.63 -39.55
C ILE A 768 19.31 -9.98 -40.23
N ASN A 769 20.34 -9.98 -41.09
CA ASN A 769 20.87 -11.18 -41.74
C ASN A 769 22.40 -11.14 -41.72
N LEU A 770 23.00 -11.72 -40.68
CA LEU A 770 24.44 -11.65 -40.44
C LEU A 770 25.28 -12.24 -41.58
N ARG A 771 24.82 -13.32 -42.23
CA ARG A 771 25.53 -13.91 -43.38
C ARG A 771 25.64 -12.91 -44.53
N ALA A 772 24.50 -12.35 -44.93
CA ALA A 772 24.45 -11.35 -45.99
C ALA A 772 25.26 -10.09 -45.65
N THR A 773 25.31 -9.68 -44.37
CA THR A 773 26.08 -8.51 -43.98
C THR A 773 27.58 -8.77 -43.91
N ILE A 774 28.00 -9.97 -43.50
CA ILE A 774 29.41 -10.39 -43.54
C ILE A 774 29.91 -10.45 -44.98
N ASP A 775 29.15 -11.05 -45.89
CA ASP A 775 29.53 -11.13 -47.31
C ASP A 775 29.70 -9.73 -47.92
N LYS A 776 28.82 -8.78 -47.57
CA LYS A 776 28.92 -7.37 -47.99
C LYS A 776 30.11 -6.64 -47.38
N ALA A 777 30.57 -7.06 -46.20
CA ALA A 777 31.68 -6.44 -45.46
C ALA A 777 33.03 -7.14 -45.69
N ALA A 778 33.08 -8.27 -46.41
CA ALA A 778 34.25 -9.15 -46.50
C ALA A 778 35.57 -8.48 -46.92
N ASN A 779 35.50 -7.37 -47.67
CA ASN A 779 36.67 -6.63 -48.15
C ASN A 779 37.04 -5.41 -47.28
N ASP A 780 36.37 -5.20 -46.16
CA ASP A 780 36.54 -4.02 -45.30
C ASP A 780 36.71 -4.47 -43.83
N PRO A 781 37.97 -4.55 -43.34
CA PRO A 781 38.27 -5.00 -41.98
C PRO A 781 37.61 -4.15 -40.89
N GLN A 782 37.38 -2.86 -41.16
CA GLN A 782 36.72 -1.98 -40.20
C GLN A 782 35.22 -2.29 -40.14
N LYS A 783 34.56 -2.45 -41.29
CA LYS A 783 33.15 -2.88 -41.31
C LYS A 783 32.94 -4.24 -40.66
N LEU A 784 33.86 -5.19 -40.84
CA LEU A 784 33.80 -6.49 -40.17
C LEU A 784 33.90 -6.34 -38.64
N LYS A 785 34.77 -5.46 -38.15
CA LYS A 785 34.86 -5.12 -36.71
C LYS A 785 33.62 -4.43 -36.17
N ASP A 786 32.89 -3.70 -37.01
CA ASP A 786 31.70 -2.93 -36.62
C ASP A 786 30.42 -3.78 -36.66
N LEU A 787 30.45 -4.99 -37.24
CA LEU A 787 29.30 -5.91 -37.30
C LEU A 787 28.75 -6.28 -35.93
N ARG A 788 29.59 -6.29 -34.89
CA ARG A 788 29.16 -6.53 -33.50
C ARG A 788 28.12 -5.50 -33.04
N GLY A 789 28.14 -4.29 -33.58
CA GLY A 789 27.13 -3.26 -33.30
C GLY A 789 25.70 -3.71 -33.63
N GLN A 790 25.51 -4.60 -34.61
CA GLN A 790 24.18 -5.14 -34.95
C GLN A 790 23.56 -5.98 -33.84
N LEU A 791 24.34 -6.36 -32.82
CA LEU A 791 23.84 -7.06 -31.64
C LEU A 791 23.33 -6.10 -30.55
N ALA A 792 23.60 -4.79 -30.64
CA ALA A 792 23.19 -3.79 -29.64
C ALA A 792 21.67 -3.79 -29.37
N PRO A 793 20.78 -3.82 -30.37
CA PRO A 793 19.33 -3.84 -30.13
C PRO A 793 18.87 -5.08 -29.34
N PHE A 794 19.49 -6.24 -29.58
CA PHE A 794 19.16 -7.48 -28.87
C PHE A 794 19.72 -7.49 -27.46
N LEU A 795 20.94 -6.96 -27.26
CA LEU A 795 21.51 -6.79 -25.93
C LEU A 795 20.66 -5.84 -25.09
N ARG A 796 20.20 -4.72 -25.68
CA ARG A 796 19.26 -3.79 -25.07
C ARG A 796 18.00 -4.51 -24.60
N ASP A 797 17.30 -5.21 -25.49
CA ASP A 797 16.08 -5.93 -25.13
C ASP A 797 16.31 -6.99 -24.04
N THR A 798 17.46 -7.67 -24.07
CA THR A 798 17.81 -8.70 -23.09
C THR A 798 18.05 -8.10 -21.71
N LEU A 799 18.84 -7.02 -21.61
CA LEU A 799 19.11 -6.36 -20.34
C LEU A 799 17.87 -5.68 -19.77
N VAL A 800 17.07 -5.02 -20.60
CA VAL A 800 15.76 -4.47 -20.20
C VAL A 800 14.86 -5.61 -19.73
N GLY A 801 14.79 -6.71 -20.47
CA GLY A 801 14.00 -7.89 -20.11
C GLY A 801 14.40 -8.50 -18.76
N LEU A 802 15.69 -8.55 -18.44
CA LEU A 802 16.17 -9.02 -17.14
C LEU A 802 15.67 -8.14 -15.98
N THR A 803 15.62 -6.81 -16.17
CA THR A 803 15.01 -5.91 -15.16
C THR A 803 13.51 -6.14 -15.02
N TYR A 804 12.79 -6.34 -16.13
CA TYR A 804 11.35 -6.65 -16.13
C TYR A 804 11.04 -7.96 -15.41
N ILE A 805 11.85 -8.99 -15.66
CA ILE A 805 11.68 -10.32 -15.06
C ILE A 805 11.83 -10.26 -13.54
N HIS A 806 12.82 -9.51 -13.03
CA HIS A 806 13.00 -9.38 -11.59
C HIS A 806 11.81 -8.70 -10.91
N TYR A 807 11.21 -7.69 -11.55
CA TYR A 807 10.05 -6.96 -11.05
C TYR A 807 8.71 -7.49 -11.59
N ALA A 808 8.70 -8.71 -12.14
CA ALA A 808 7.48 -9.29 -12.67
C ALA A 808 6.42 -9.35 -11.56
N PRO A 809 5.24 -8.74 -11.75
CA PRO A 809 4.19 -8.76 -10.75
C PRO A 809 3.65 -10.19 -10.58
N PRO A 810 2.99 -10.51 -9.44
CA PRO A 810 2.32 -11.79 -9.26
C PRO A 810 1.41 -12.12 -10.46
N GLY A 811 1.49 -13.35 -10.97
CA GLY A 811 0.79 -13.76 -12.20
C GLY A 811 1.56 -13.38 -13.49
N ALA A 812 2.04 -12.15 -13.59
CA ALA A 812 2.80 -11.59 -14.71
C ALA A 812 2.11 -11.78 -16.08
N GLN A 813 0.79 -11.64 -16.11
CA GLN A 813 -0.04 -11.88 -17.30
C GLN A 813 0.37 -10.98 -18.45
N VAL A 814 0.69 -9.70 -18.20
CA VAL A 814 1.15 -8.79 -19.25
C VAL A 814 2.44 -9.30 -19.93
N LEU A 815 3.37 -9.87 -19.16
CA LEU A 815 4.64 -10.41 -19.66
C LEU A 815 4.51 -11.80 -20.28
N LYS A 816 3.47 -12.56 -19.93
CA LYS A 816 3.24 -13.90 -20.49
C LYS A 816 2.43 -13.87 -21.78
N THR A 817 1.50 -12.92 -21.88
CA THR A 817 0.52 -12.85 -22.98
C THR A 817 0.98 -11.95 -24.13
N ASN A 818 1.78 -10.92 -23.86
CA ASN A 818 2.31 -10.01 -24.88
C ASN A 818 3.83 -10.24 -25.08
N PRO A 819 4.26 -11.03 -26.09
CA PRO A 819 5.67 -11.35 -26.32
C PRO A 819 6.53 -10.16 -26.79
N LEU A 820 5.91 -9.00 -27.06
CA LEU A 820 6.60 -7.79 -27.49
C LEU A 820 6.75 -6.75 -26.39
N PHE A 821 6.18 -6.97 -25.20
CA PHE A 821 6.04 -5.93 -24.17
C PHE A 821 7.37 -5.34 -23.69
N VAL A 822 8.40 -6.17 -23.51
CA VAL A 822 9.76 -5.71 -23.15
C VAL A 822 10.39 -4.93 -24.31
N ARG A 823 10.34 -5.51 -25.52
CA ARG A 823 11.01 -4.97 -26.71
C ARG A 823 10.37 -3.66 -27.16
N SER A 824 9.08 -3.49 -26.89
CA SER A 824 8.30 -2.29 -27.19
C SER A 824 8.44 -1.18 -26.15
N HIS A 825 9.28 -1.33 -25.11
CA HIS A 825 9.60 -0.21 -24.22
C HIS A 825 10.12 0.97 -25.05
N ASP A 826 9.61 2.17 -24.82
CA ASP A 826 9.94 3.37 -25.60
C ASP A 826 10.74 4.37 -24.75
N PHE A 827 12.07 4.37 -24.92
CA PHE A 827 12.96 5.30 -24.22
C PHE A 827 12.94 6.72 -24.80
N ILE A 828 12.31 6.94 -25.95
CA ILE A 828 12.32 8.25 -26.61
C ILE A 828 11.02 9.00 -26.33
N GLY A 829 9.89 8.31 -26.46
CA GLY A 829 8.55 8.87 -26.27
C GLY A 829 8.05 9.67 -27.48
N ILE A 830 7.06 10.53 -27.21
CA ILE A 830 6.37 11.32 -28.24
C ILE A 830 7.29 12.43 -28.77
N GLN A 831 7.30 12.64 -30.08
CA GLN A 831 8.07 13.70 -30.72
C GLN A 831 7.77 15.07 -30.10
N GLY A 832 8.81 15.76 -29.62
CA GLY A 832 8.69 17.07 -28.95
C GLY A 832 8.66 17.02 -27.43
N SER A 833 8.61 15.83 -26.81
CA SER A 833 8.80 15.64 -25.36
C SER A 833 10.02 14.77 -25.08
N GLU A 834 10.92 15.21 -24.21
CA GLU A 834 12.01 14.36 -23.70
C GLU A 834 11.47 13.47 -22.58
N GLN A 835 11.45 12.14 -22.81
CA GLN A 835 10.98 11.14 -21.84
C GLN A 835 12.08 10.22 -21.32
N THR A 836 13.26 10.19 -21.96
CA THR A 836 14.32 9.19 -21.73
C THR A 836 14.72 8.98 -20.27
N TRP A 837 14.74 10.04 -19.46
CA TRP A 837 15.16 10.01 -18.06
C TRP A 837 14.02 10.33 -17.07
N LYS A 838 12.78 10.39 -17.55
CA LYS A 838 11.58 10.64 -16.74
C LYS A 838 10.96 9.35 -16.22
N HIS A 839 9.93 9.49 -15.39
CA HIS A 839 9.14 8.38 -14.86
C HIS A 839 8.65 7.47 -16.00
N THR A 840 8.64 6.17 -15.74
CA THR A 840 8.03 5.17 -16.60
C THR A 840 6.51 5.30 -16.52
N GLU A 841 5.85 5.42 -17.65
CA GLU A 841 4.38 5.53 -17.75
C GLU A 841 3.84 4.39 -18.63
N VAL A 842 2.67 3.86 -18.27
CA VAL A 842 1.93 2.93 -19.14
C VAL A 842 1.22 3.74 -20.23
N PHE A 843 1.47 3.41 -21.49
CA PHE A 843 0.95 4.15 -22.62
C PHE A 843 0.18 3.26 -23.60
N GLY A 844 -0.89 3.82 -24.19
CA GLY A 844 -1.67 3.13 -25.22
C GLY A 844 -2.56 1.99 -24.71
N THR A 845 -2.93 2.00 -23.43
CA THR A 845 -3.89 1.07 -22.81
C THR A 845 -5.29 1.22 -23.42
N GLY A 846 -6.07 0.13 -23.45
CA GLY A 846 -7.44 0.13 -23.98
C GLY A 846 -7.57 0.04 -25.51
N TRP A 847 -6.46 0.05 -26.26
CA TRP A 847 -6.46 -0.07 -27.72
C TRP A 847 -6.11 -1.50 -28.19
N PRO A 848 -6.97 -2.18 -28.98
CA PRO A 848 -6.70 -3.54 -29.45
C PRO A 848 -5.39 -3.70 -30.23
N ALA A 849 -4.95 -2.64 -30.94
CA ALA A 849 -3.73 -2.64 -31.74
C ALA A 849 -2.44 -2.70 -30.92
N ASN A 850 -2.49 -2.42 -29.61
CA ASN A 850 -1.31 -2.33 -28.75
C ASN A 850 -1.18 -3.52 -27.78
N ALA A 851 -2.02 -4.57 -27.90
CA ALA A 851 -1.93 -5.81 -27.11
C ALA A 851 -1.74 -5.57 -25.58
N GLY A 852 -2.45 -4.59 -25.01
CA GLY A 852 -2.36 -4.22 -23.59
C GLY A 852 -1.55 -2.94 -23.28
N GLY A 853 -0.92 -2.33 -24.29
CA GLY A 853 -0.12 -1.10 -24.14
C GLY A 853 1.38 -1.36 -24.15
N ARG A 854 2.17 -0.33 -23.88
CA ARG A 854 3.63 -0.41 -23.70
C ARG A 854 4.09 0.56 -22.60
N LEU A 855 5.35 0.42 -22.18
CA LEU A 855 5.95 1.38 -21.25
C LEU A 855 6.76 2.44 -22.01
N VAL A 856 6.68 3.68 -21.55
CA VAL A 856 7.42 4.83 -22.10
C VAL A 856 8.19 5.51 -20.97
N GLY A 857 9.43 5.94 -21.22
CA GLY A 857 10.24 6.69 -20.25
C GLY A 857 11.49 5.94 -19.83
N SER A 858 11.98 6.20 -18.62
CA SER A 858 13.14 5.49 -18.06
C SER A 858 12.76 4.13 -17.45
N LEU A 859 13.73 3.36 -16.93
CA LEU A 859 13.48 2.17 -16.10
C LEU A 859 13.37 2.48 -14.60
N ALA A 860 13.56 3.73 -14.17
CA ALA A 860 13.70 4.07 -12.76
C ALA A 860 12.42 3.79 -11.94
N THR A 861 11.24 3.86 -12.57
CA THR A 861 9.96 3.53 -11.92
C THR A 861 9.25 2.33 -12.55
N LEU A 862 10.02 1.46 -13.23
CA LEU A 862 9.55 0.23 -13.85
C LEU A 862 8.68 -0.63 -12.91
N PRO A 863 9.04 -0.87 -11.63
CA PRO A 863 8.25 -1.76 -10.78
C PRO A 863 6.80 -1.28 -10.58
N TYR A 864 6.59 0.04 -10.44
CA TYR A 864 5.25 0.61 -10.29
C TYR A 864 4.46 0.54 -11.60
N ALA A 865 5.10 0.88 -12.73
CA ALA A 865 4.46 0.82 -14.04
C ALA A 865 4.07 -0.61 -14.46
N LEU A 866 4.85 -1.63 -14.05
CA LEU A 866 4.46 -3.04 -14.21
C LEU A 866 3.23 -3.39 -13.37
N GLY A 867 3.16 -2.94 -12.13
CA GLY A 867 1.97 -3.11 -11.29
C GLY A 867 0.73 -2.42 -11.89
N GLU A 868 0.91 -1.21 -12.44
CA GLU A 868 -0.16 -0.47 -13.12
C GLU A 868 -0.65 -1.17 -14.40
N ALA A 869 0.26 -1.79 -15.15
CA ALA A 869 -0.12 -2.60 -16.32
C ALA A 869 -0.83 -3.90 -15.91
N GLU A 870 -0.33 -4.58 -14.88
CA GLU A 870 -0.85 -5.88 -14.43
C GLU A 870 -2.21 -5.78 -13.73
N GLN A 871 -2.53 -4.66 -13.06
CA GLN A 871 -3.79 -4.53 -12.31
C GLN A 871 -5.04 -4.82 -13.16
N ASN A 872 -4.98 -4.55 -14.48
CA ASN A 872 -6.09 -4.80 -15.39
C ASN A 872 -6.31 -6.28 -15.72
N PHE A 873 -5.37 -7.15 -15.34
CA PHE A 873 -5.47 -8.61 -15.45
C PHE A 873 -5.95 -9.26 -14.13
N LEU A 874 -5.98 -8.51 -13.03
CA LEU A 874 -6.49 -8.98 -11.75
C LEU A 874 -8.01 -8.88 -11.76
N ILE A 875 -8.69 -10.01 -11.54
CA ILE A 875 -10.15 -10.10 -11.58
C ILE A 875 -10.67 -10.05 -10.14
N PRO A 876 -11.42 -9.00 -9.74
CA PRO A 876 -12.04 -8.98 -8.42
C PRO A 876 -13.02 -10.13 -8.23
N SER A 877 -13.04 -10.72 -7.04
CA SER A 877 -13.92 -11.83 -6.66
C SER A 877 -15.39 -11.41 -6.52
N LYS A 878 -15.65 -10.10 -6.48
CA LYS A 878 -16.97 -9.50 -6.33
C LYS A 878 -17.24 -8.60 -7.53
N GLU A 879 -18.41 -8.78 -8.15
CA GLU A 879 -18.90 -7.88 -9.19
C GLU A 879 -18.98 -6.44 -8.64
N GLN A 880 -18.67 -5.44 -9.47
CA GLN A 880 -18.69 -4.00 -9.13
C GLN A 880 -17.63 -3.53 -8.11
N ALA A 881 -16.68 -4.37 -7.69
CA ALA A 881 -15.55 -3.93 -6.88
C ALA A 881 -14.65 -2.94 -7.64
N LEU A 882 -14.25 -1.86 -6.98
CA LEU A 882 -13.30 -0.90 -7.53
C LEU A 882 -11.89 -1.53 -7.54
N ILE A 883 -11.22 -1.51 -8.70
CA ILE A 883 -9.76 -1.68 -8.74
C ILE A 883 -9.14 -0.35 -8.32
N TRP A 884 -8.40 -0.34 -7.22
CA TRP A 884 -7.81 0.89 -6.69
C TRP A 884 -6.53 1.24 -7.46
N GLY A 885 -6.68 2.09 -8.48
CA GLY A 885 -5.66 2.42 -9.49
C GLY A 885 -4.24 2.69 -8.99
N ASP A 886 -4.07 3.27 -7.80
CA ASP A 886 -2.74 3.52 -7.21
C ASP A 886 -2.41 2.62 -6.01
N LEU A 887 -3.42 2.12 -5.28
CA LEU A 887 -3.15 1.20 -4.17
C LEU A 887 -2.69 -0.16 -4.69
N VAL A 888 -3.33 -0.67 -5.74
CA VAL A 888 -3.01 -2.00 -6.28
C VAL A 888 -1.56 -2.03 -6.76
N PRO A 889 -1.08 -1.10 -7.62
CA PRO A 889 0.34 -1.08 -8.00
C PRO A 889 1.27 -0.95 -6.80
N GLN A 890 0.94 -0.13 -5.80
CA GLN A 890 1.73 0.01 -4.57
C GLN A 890 1.77 -1.29 -3.72
N MET A 891 0.68 -2.05 -3.67
CA MET A 891 0.63 -3.35 -3.00
C MET A 891 1.48 -4.39 -3.75
N LEU A 892 1.34 -4.48 -5.07
CA LEU A 892 2.14 -5.39 -5.91
C LEU A 892 3.63 -5.07 -5.78
N LEU A 893 3.98 -3.78 -5.80
CA LEU A 893 5.33 -3.28 -5.53
C LEU A 893 5.87 -3.77 -4.19
N THR A 894 5.07 -3.65 -3.12
CA THR A 894 5.43 -4.09 -1.76
C THR A 894 5.59 -5.61 -1.68
N GLY A 895 4.90 -6.38 -2.52
CA GLY A 895 5.03 -7.83 -2.58
C GLY A 895 6.24 -8.33 -3.37
N ILE A 896 6.82 -7.51 -4.27
CA ILE A 896 7.85 -7.93 -5.23
C ILE A 896 9.24 -7.35 -4.95
N ILE A 897 9.35 -6.11 -4.50
CA ILE A 897 10.65 -5.47 -4.24
C ILE A 897 11.44 -6.15 -3.10
N PRO A 898 10.84 -6.49 -1.95
CA PRO A 898 11.56 -7.19 -0.89
C PRO A 898 12.02 -8.59 -1.33
N ARG A 899 13.17 -9.02 -0.81
CA ARG A 899 13.64 -10.41 -0.89
C ARG A 899 14.02 -10.89 0.51
N TRP A 900 13.64 -12.10 0.87
CA TRP A 900 13.76 -12.62 2.24
C TRP A 900 14.87 -13.65 2.43
N TRP A 901 15.85 -13.71 1.51
CA TRP A 901 16.98 -14.63 1.58
C TRP A 901 17.88 -14.39 2.80
N ASN A 902 18.04 -13.12 3.20
CA ASN A 902 18.90 -12.72 4.33
C ASN A 902 18.10 -12.54 5.63
N VAL A 903 16.88 -13.06 5.69
CA VAL A 903 15.99 -12.92 6.85
C VAL A 903 16.10 -14.15 7.72
N SER A 904 16.36 -13.94 9.00
CA SER A 904 16.44 -15.02 9.99
C SER A 904 15.05 -15.47 10.45
N PRO A 905 14.88 -16.75 10.84
CA PRO A 905 13.65 -17.21 11.48
C PRO A 905 13.29 -16.39 12.73
N ALA A 906 14.28 -15.96 13.50
CA ALA A 906 14.09 -15.09 14.67
C ALA A 906 13.43 -13.74 14.32
N GLN A 907 13.68 -13.16 13.14
CA GLN A 907 13.04 -11.92 12.71
C GLN A 907 11.56 -12.13 12.36
N ILE A 908 11.20 -13.24 11.73
CA ILE A 908 9.80 -13.61 11.46
C ILE A 908 9.07 -13.86 12.78
N HIS A 909 9.67 -14.66 13.66
CA HIS A 909 9.12 -14.96 14.97
C HIS A 909 8.98 -13.72 15.85
N TRP A 910 9.93 -12.78 15.78
CA TRP A 910 9.82 -11.48 16.43
C TRP A 910 8.55 -10.75 16.02
N VAL A 911 8.26 -10.66 14.71
CA VAL A 911 7.03 -10.01 14.23
C VAL A 911 5.79 -10.77 14.68
N GLY A 912 5.79 -12.11 14.60
CA GLY A 912 4.69 -12.96 15.07
C GLY A 912 4.35 -12.72 16.55
N VAL A 913 5.34 -12.76 17.43
CA VAL A 913 5.15 -12.53 18.87
C VAL A 913 4.74 -11.09 19.17
N ASN A 914 5.21 -10.09 18.40
CA ASN A 914 4.72 -8.71 18.54
C ASN A 914 3.21 -8.62 18.25
N MET A 915 2.73 -9.28 17.18
CA MET A 915 1.30 -9.33 16.86
C MET A 915 0.50 -10.04 17.95
N ALA A 916 0.99 -11.18 18.45
CA ALA A 916 0.35 -11.91 19.55
C ALA A 916 0.25 -11.07 20.83
N TYR A 917 1.33 -10.34 21.16
CA TYR A 917 1.36 -9.44 22.32
C TYR A 917 0.39 -8.26 22.14
N ALA A 918 0.30 -7.68 20.95
CA ALA A 918 -0.64 -6.60 20.68
C ALA A 918 -2.10 -7.04 20.86
N GLU A 919 -2.48 -8.23 20.37
CA GLU A 919 -3.82 -8.79 20.63
C GLU A 919 -4.08 -9.04 22.11
N ALA A 920 -3.09 -9.55 22.83
CA ALA A 920 -3.16 -9.77 24.27
C ALA A 920 -3.41 -8.45 25.03
N VAL A 921 -2.69 -7.39 24.67
CA VAL A 921 -2.81 -6.07 25.29
C VAL A 921 -4.15 -5.41 24.97
N LEU A 922 -4.63 -5.55 23.72
CA LEU A 922 -5.98 -5.09 23.36
C LEU A 922 -7.05 -5.84 24.17
N ALA A 923 -6.91 -7.15 24.37
CA ALA A 923 -7.83 -7.90 25.22
C ALA A 923 -7.75 -7.47 26.70
N ASP A 924 -6.55 -7.29 27.25
CA ASP A 924 -6.33 -6.80 28.62
C ASP A 924 -6.92 -5.40 28.84
N SER A 925 -6.91 -4.55 27.81
CA SER A 925 -7.47 -3.19 27.87
C SER A 925 -9.00 -3.14 28.04
N ALA A 926 -9.71 -4.20 27.62
CA ALA A 926 -11.13 -4.37 27.93
C ALA A 926 -11.37 -4.72 29.40
N LEU A 927 -10.38 -5.31 30.08
CA LEU A 927 -10.44 -5.74 31.47
C LEU A 927 -9.93 -4.68 32.46
N SER A 928 -9.07 -3.76 32.00
CA SER A 928 -8.40 -2.75 32.82
C SER A 928 -8.42 -1.37 32.17
N ALA A 929 -9.02 -0.39 32.85
CA ALA A 929 -9.05 1.01 32.39
C ALA A 929 -7.64 1.62 32.30
N GLN A 930 -6.73 1.24 33.20
CA GLN A 930 -5.33 1.68 33.15
C GLN A 930 -4.64 1.14 31.89
N ARG A 931 -4.84 -0.14 31.55
CA ARG A 931 -4.27 -0.72 30.32
C ARG A 931 -4.87 -0.06 29.08
N ARG A 932 -6.17 0.27 29.11
CA ARG A 932 -6.83 1.01 28.03
C ARG A 932 -6.23 2.38 27.79
N ALA A 933 -5.97 3.16 28.84
CA ALA A 933 -5.30 4.45 28.72
C ALA A 933 -3.88 4.33 28.13
N GLN A 934 -3.14 3.25 28.45
CA GLN A 934 -1.83 2.98 27.84
C GLN A 934 -1.94 2.68 26.34
N VAL A 935 -2.92 1.86 25.94
CA VAL A 935 -3.19 1.55 24.52
C VAL A 935 -3.59 2.81 23.76
N GLU A 936 -4.50 3.61 24.31
CA GLU A 936 -4.94 4.87 23.72
C GLU A 936 -3.77 5.84 23.51
N GLY A 937 -2.93 6.02 24.53
CA GLY A 937 -1.75 6.90 24.48
C GLY A 937 -0.65 6.47 23.50
N VAL A 938 -0.65 5.21 23.04
CA VAL A 938 0.22 4.77 21.94
C VAL A 938 -0.48 4.99 20.60
N LEU A 939 -1.71 4.49 20.46
CA LEU A 939 -2.45 4.55 19.19
C LEU A 939 -2.77 5.98 18.77
N GLU A 940 -2.90 6.94 19.70
CA GLU A 940 -3.15 8.34 19.35
C GLU A 940 -2.10 8.90 18.39
N ARG A 941 -0.86 8.40 18.40
CA ARG A 941 0.21 8.85 17.52
C ARG A 941 0.03 8.39 16.06
N TYR A 942 -0.69 7.29 15.86
CA TYR A 942 -0.71 6.54 14.59
C TYR A 942 -2.13 6.40 13.99
N ALA A 943 -3.17 6.55 14.81
CA ALA A 943 -4.57 6.54 14.39
C ALA A 943 -5.16 7.97 14.36
N PRO A 944 -6.11 8.26 13.44
CA PRO A 944 -6.92 9.46 13.53
C PRO A 944 -7.89 9.40 14.74
N PRO A 945 -8.25 10.54 15.34
CA PRO A 945 -9.10 10.61 16.54
C PRO A 945 -10.40 9.79 16.47
N ALA A 946 -11.11 9.84 15.35
CA ALA A 946 -12.36 9.10 15.20
C ALA A 946 -12.16 7.57 15.30
N ARG A 947 -11.10 7.04 14.68
CA ARG A 947 -10.76 5.61 14.76
C ARG A 947 -10.32 5.24 16.17
N LEU A 948 -9.50 6.08 16.80
CA LEU A 948 -9.07 5.87 18.18
C LEU A 948 -10.26 5.79 19.13
N LYS A 949 -11.21 6.73 19.02
CA LYS A 949 -12.42 6.75 19.86
C LYS A 949 -13.32 5.54 19.61
N LYS A 950 -13.43 5.07 18.35
CA LYS A 950 -14.13 3.83 18.01
C LYS A 950 -13.48 2.62 18.69
N ILE A 951 -12.16 2.51 18.63
CA ILE A 951 -11.39 1.45 19.31
C ILE A 951 -11.61 1.52 20.82
N ASP A 952 -11.46 2.69 21.45
CA ASP A 952 -11.70 2.88 22.88
C ASP A 952 -13.13 2.46 23.28
N THR A 953 -14.14 2.88 22.52
CA THR A 953 -15.55 2.53 22.79
C THR A 953 -15.78 1.01 22.72
N LEU A 954 -15.21 0.35 21.72
CA LEU A 954 -15.32 -1.11 21.56
C LEU A 954 -14.63 -1.85 22.70
N LEU A 955 -13.42 -1.43 23.07
CA LEU A 955 -12.68 -2.00 24.20
C LEU A 955 -13.40 -1.76 25.53
N ALA A 956 -13.96 -0.56 25.73
CA ALA A 956 -14.77 -0.20 26.88
C ALA A 956 -16.04 -1.07 26.99
N ALA A 957 -16.63 -1.47 25.87
CA ALA A 957 -17.77 -2.40 25.85
C ALA A 957 -17.37 -3.88 26.01
N GLY A 958 -16.07 -4.20 25.91
CA GLY A 958 -15.56 -5.57 25.87
C GLY A 958 -15.68 -6.26 24.51
N ASN A 959 -15.91 -5.51 23.43
CA ASN A 959 -15.98 -6.00 22.06
C ASN A 959 -14.58 -6.06 21.42
N VAL A 960 -13.69 -6.86 22.00
CA VAL A 960 -12.26 -6.90 21.64
C VAL A 960 -12.03 -7.32 20.20
N ARG A 961 -12.75 -8.34 19.70
CA ARG A 961 -12.62 -8.81 18.31
C ARG A 961 -12.86 -7.66 17.32
N GLU A 962 -13.94 -6.90 17.52
CA GLU A 962 -14.26 -5.76 16.66
C GLU A 962 -13.26 -4.59 16.86
N ALA A 963 -12.73 -4.40 18.07
CA ALA A 963 -11.68 -3.41 18.30
C ALA A 963 -10.41 -3.75 17.53
N ILE A 964 -9.93 -4.99 17.60
CA ILE A 964 -8.82 -5.51 16.78
C ILE A 964 -9.14 -5.28 15.31
N GLU A 965 -10.40 -5.44 14.90
CA GLU A 965 -10.79 -5.24 13.51
C GLU A 965 -10.54 -3.83 12.97
N ASN A 966 -10.41 -2.83 13.84
CA ASN A 966 -10.13 -1.43 13.52
C ASN A 966 -8.67 -1.01 13.72
N VAL A 967 -7.77 -1.93 14.10
CA VAL A 967 -6.32 -1.68 14.27
C VAL A 967 -5.56 -2.31 13.10
N THR A 968 -4.68 -1.53 12.46
CA THR A 968 -3.85 -1.99 11.34
C THR A 968 -2.63 -2.79 11.83
N PRO A 969 -2.01 -3.64 10.98
CA PRO A 969 -0.83 -4.42 11.37
C PRO A 969 0.34 -3.58 11.87
N ALA A 970 0.59 -2.41 11.26
CA ALA A 970 1.65 -1.50 11.71
C ALA A 970 1.35 -0.92 13.10
N GLU A 971 0.09 -0.56 13.37
CA GLU A 971 -0.32 -0.10 14.70
C GLU A 971 -0.22 -1.19 15.76
N MET A 972 -0.53 -2.45 15.43
CA MET A 972 -0.31 -3.59 16.32
C MET A 972 1.17 -3.77 16.64
N TYR A 973 2.04 -3.71 15.62
CA TYR A 973 3.49 -3.79 15.82
C TYR A 973 4.00 -2.67 16.74
N LEU A 974 3.56 -1.43 16.51
CA LEU A 974 3.96 -0.27 17.32
C LEU A 974 3.42 -0.32 18.76
N LEU A 975 2.21 -0.84 18.96
CA LEU A 975 1.69 -1.13 20.30
C LEU A 975 2.63 -2.07 21.07
N ALA A 976 3.11 -3.11 20.40
CA ALA A 976 3.99 -4.09 21.02
C ALA A 976 5.38 -3.53 21.31
N THR A 977 5.98 -2.80 20.38
CA THR A 977 7.31 -2.19 20.58
C THR A 977 7.32 -1.18 21.73
N ASP A 978 6.21 -0.46 21.93
CA ASP A 978 6.14 0.61 22.93
C ASP A 978 5.77 0.08 24.32
N LEU A 979 4.92 -0.95 24.41
CA LEU A 979 4.39 -1.44 25.70
C LEU A 979 5.13 -2.67 26.25
N ALA A 980 5.61 -3.58 25.40
CA ALA A 980 6.27 -4.81 25.85
C ALA A 980 7.53 -4.58 26.72
N PRO A 981 8.39 -3.56 26.47
CA PRO A 981 9.58 -3.34 27.30
C PRO A 981 9.26 -3.10 28.79
N ALA A 982 8.16 -2.39 29.07
CA ALA A 982 7.73 -2.06 30.42
C ALA A 982 6.83 -3.14 31.06
N ASP A 983 6.31 -4.08 30.29
CA ASP A 983 5.40 -5.13 30.77
C ASP A 983 6.17 -6.30 31.39
N SER A 984 5.94 -6.56 32.68
CA SER A 984 6.57 -7.66 33.44
C SER A 984 5.61 -8.80 33.76
N GLU A 985 4.33 -8.65 33.42
CA GLU A 985 3.29 -9.64 33.76
C GLU A 985 3.05 -10.63 32.62
N SER A 986 3.21 -10.18 31.38
CA SER A 986 2.88 -10.98 30.18
C SER A 986 4.01 -11.96 29.79
N PRO A 987 3.72 -13.27 29.64
CA PRO A 987 4.68 -14.24 29.09
C PRO A 987 5.14 -13.90 27.66
N LEU A 988 4.26 -13.26 26.88
CA LEU A 988 4.60 -12.77 25.54
C LEU A 988 5.61 -11.62 25.61
N ALA A 989 5.43 -10.67 26.54
CA ALA A 989 6.42 -9.61 26.77
C ALA A 989 7.77 -10.18 27.22
N ALA A 990 7.79 -11.19 28.09
CA ALA A 990 9.02 -11.88 28.48
C ALA A 990 9.71 -12.55 27.28
N SER A 991 8.93 -13.16 26.39
CA SER A 991 9.43 -13.77 25.14
C SER A 991 10.06 -12.72 24.22
N LEU A 992 9.41 -11.56 24.04
CA LEU A 992 9.96 -10.44 23.29
C LEU A 992 11.29 -9.95 23.90
N LYS A 993 11.34 -9.72 25.21
CA LYS A 993 12.60 -9.30 25.88
C LYS A 993 13.73 -10.29 25.66
N ARG A 994 13.43 -11.60 25.72
CA ARG A 994 14.39 -12.66 25.44
C ARG A 994 14.88 -12.61 23.98
N LEU A 995 13.96 -12.57 23.01
CA LEU A 995 14.31 -12.46 21.58
C LEU A 995 15.19 -11.25 21.30
N ALA A 996 14.81 -10.08 21.81
CA ALA A 996 15.55 -8.83 21.64
C ALA A 996 16.96 -8.92 22.25
N SER A 997 17.12 -9.59 23.41
CA SER A 997 18.43 -9.76 24.05
C SER A 997 19.33 -10.75 23.31
N GLU A 998 18.77 -11.83 22.77
CA GLU A 998 19.54 -12.90 22.10
C GLU A 998 19.88 -12.53 20.64
N ASN A 999 19.13 -11.62 20.01
CA ASN A 999 19.26 -11.26 18.59
C ASN A 999 19.33 -9.73 18.36
N ALA A 1000 20.03 -9.02 19.25
CA ALA A 1000 20.02 -7.56 19.31
C ALA A 1000 20.35 -6.85 17.99
N ASP A 1001 21.20 -7.43 17.13
CA ASP A 1001 21.58 -6.84 15.84
C ASP A 1001 20.52 -7.07 14.76
N ALA A 1002 19.93 -8.27 14.70
CA ALA A 1002 18.92 -8.63 13.71
C ALA A 1002 17.54 -8.00 13.99
N LEU A 1003 17.25 -7.66 15.24
CA LEU A 1003 15.95 -7.16 15.70
C LEU A 1003 15.93 -5.65 15.97
N ARG A 1004 16.96 -4.90 15.55
CA ARG A 1004 16.95 -3.43 15.67
C ARG A 1004 15.78 -2.85 14.86
N PRO A 1005 15.11 -1.78 15.34
CA PRO A 1005 13.97 -1.19 14.63
C PRO A 1005 14.27 -0.83 13.17
N GLY A 1006 15.46 -0.28 12.89
CA GLY A 1006 15.89 0.04 11.53
C GLY A 1006 16.07 -1.18 10.62
N VAL A 1007 16.47 -2.34 11.18
CA VAL A 1007 16.60 -3.59 10.43
C VAL A 1007 15.21 -4.15 10.13
N ILE A 1008 14.33 -4.25 11.12
CA ILE A 1008 12.93 -4.70 10.93
C ILE A 1008 12.20 -3.79 9.93
N SER A 1009 12.40 -2.48 10.00
CA SER A 1009 11.89 -1.50 9.03
C SER A 1009 12.39 -1.77 7.61
N ARG A 1010 13.68 -2.07 7.44
CA ARG A 1010 14.28 -2.43 6.14
C ARG A 1010 13.91 -3.83 5.64
N THR A 1011 13.31 -4.68 6.47
CA THR A 1011 12.91 -6.05 6.11
C THR A 1011 11.41 -6.16 5.84
N PHE A 1012 10.58 -5.56 6.69
CA PHE A 1012 9.12 -5.69 6.66
C PHE A 1012 8.41 -4.34 6.49
N GLY A 1013 9.12 -3.26 6.14
CA GLY A 1013 8.53 -2.00 5.68
C GLY A 1013 8.04 -2.06 4.22
N SER A 1014 7.59 -0.94 3.68
CA SER A 1014 7.19 -0.83 2.27
C SER A 1014 8.08 0.16 1.51
N PRO A 1015 8.24 0.01 0.19
CA PRO A 1015 8.92 1.00 -0.64
C PRO A 1015 8.05 2.26 -0.75
N LYS A 1016 8.65 3.44 -0.61
CA LYS A 1016 7.94 4.72 -0.56
C LYS A 1016 8.52 5.76 -1.53
N PRO A 1017 8.46 5.51 -2.85
CA PRO A 1017 9.06 6.39 -3.84
C PRO A 1017 8.43 7.79 -3.91
N THR A 1018 7.18 7.99 -3.46
CA THR A 1018 6.55 9.32 -3.42
C THR A 1018 6.77 10.02 -2.09
N LEU A 1019 6.67 9.29 -0.96
CA LEU A 1019 6.85 9.85 0.38
C LEU A 1019 8.32 10.01 0.79
N ALA A 1020 9.21 9.15 0.30
CA ALA A 1020 10.62 9.07 0.72
C ALA A 1020 11.62 9.10 -0.45
N ASN A 1021 11.17 9.30 -1.70
CA ASN A 1021 12.01 9.35 -2.91
C ASN A 1021 13.00 8.15 -3.00
N SER A 1022 12.56 6.97 -2.57
CA SER A 1022 13.39 5.78 -2.47
C SER A 1022 12.54 4.50 -2.56
N PHE A 1023 13.07 3.44 -3.17
CA PHE A 1023 12.48 2.09 -3.09
C PHE A 1023 13.02 1.27 -1.92
N GLN A 1024 13.92 1.84 -1.10
CA GLN A 1024 14.31 1.21 0.15
C GLN A 1024 13.07 1.02 1.03
N LEU A 1025 12.98 -0.15 1.67
CA LEU A 1025 11.87 -0.48 2.56
C LEU A 1025 11.98 0.34 3.84
N GLU A 1026 10.87 0.97 4.23
CA GLU A 1026 10.82 1.76 5.45
C GLU A 1026 9.41 1.70 6.09
N LEU A 1027 9.38 1.67 7.41
CA LEU A 1027 8.23 2.02 8.24
C LEU A 1027 8.41 3.49 8.67
N LEU A 1028 7.61 4.39 8.09
CA LEU A 1028 7.59 5.81 8.43
C LEU A 1028 6.75 6.10 9.69
N ASN A 1029 5.95 5.13 10.14
CA ASN A 1029 5.08 5.22 11.31
C ASN A 1029 4.10 6.39 11.22
N LEU A 1030 3.53 6.58 10.03
CA LEU A 1030 2.61 7.68 9.74
C LEU A 1030 1.18 7.32 10.10
N ARG A 1031 0.39 8.34 10.44
CA ARG A 1031 -1.07 8.22 10.34
C ARG A 1031 -1.43 8.06 8.87
N THR A 1032 -2.42 7.22 8.59
CA THR A 1032 -2.93 7.04 7.23
C THR A 1032 -3.39 8.40 6.67
N PHE A 1033 -2.89 8.74 5.48
CA PHE A 1033 -3.22 10.00 4.83
C PHE A 1033 -4.67 9.95 4.34
N PRO A 1034 -5.36 11.09 4.24
CA PRO A 1034 -6.64 11.16 3.55
C PRO A 1034 -6.45 11.12 2.03
N THR A 1035 -7.52 10.92 1.27
CA THR A 1035 -7.48 11.06 -0.20
C THR A 1035 -7.27 12.53 -0.59
N LEU A 1036 -6.34 12.82 -1.51
CA LEU A 1036 -5.98 14.18 -1.96
C LEU A 1036 -6.20 14.32 -3.49
N MET A 1037 -5.83 15.45 -4.12
CA MET A 1037 -5.97 15.68 -5.58
C MET A 1037 -4.72 15.25 -6.39
N GLY A 1038 -4.90 14.67 -7.58
CA GLY A 1038 -3.83 14.44 -8.56
C GLY A 1038 -2.96 13.21 -8.26
N TYR A 1039 -1.77 13.44 -7.66
CA TYR A 1039 -0.71 12.45 -7.34
C TYR A 1039 -1.06 11.46 -6.19
N SER A 1040 -2.27 11.53 -5.68
CA SER A 1040 -2.55 11.57 -4.25
C SER A 1040 -3.11 10.29 -3.66
N SER A 1041 -3.74 9.47 -4.49
CA SER A 1041 -4.10 8.10 -4.12
C SER A 1041 -2.85 7.26 -3.89
N ARG A 1042 -1.72 7.57 -4.54
CA ARG A 1042 -0.43 6.95 -4.24
C ARG A 1042 0.13 7.34 -2.87
N ILE A 1043 -0.03 8.58 -2.42
CA ILE A 1043 0.39 9.00 -1.07
C ILE A 1043 -0.44 8.31 0.00
N LEU A 1044 -1.76 8.20 -0.22
CA LEU A 1044 -2.63 7.37 0.62
C LEU A 1044 -2.12 5.92 0.65
N ALA A 1045 -1.85 5.34 -0.52
CA ALA A 1045 -1.34 3.97 -0.64
C ALA A 1045 0.02 3.77 0.04
N GLU A 1046 0.96 4.71 -0.08
CA GLU A 1046 2.27 4.64 0.58
C GLU A 1046 2.18 4.94 2.09
N SER A 1047 1.14 5.64 2.56
CA SER A 1047 0.86 5.82 4.00
C SER A 1047 0.23 4.59 4.65
N TRP A 1048 -0.24 3.62 3.86
CA TRP A 1048 -0.52 2.29 4.33
C TRP A 1048 0.81 1.56 4.57
N GLU A 1049 1.25 1.58 5.83
CA GLU A 1049 2.64 1.34 6.20
C GLU A 1049 3.25 0.04 5.65
N SER A 1050 2.66 -1.13 5.91
CA SER A 1050 3.15 -2.40 5.35
C SER A 1050 2.20 -3.58 5.61
N ASN A 1051 1.88 -4.33 4.57
CA ASN A 1051 1.24 -5.66 4.69
C ASN A 1051 2.22 -6.75 5.12
N LEU A 1052 3.53 -6.51 4.96
CA LEU A 1052 4.55 -7.53 5.25
C LEU A 1052 4.62 -7.87 6.73
N LEU A 1053 4.25 -6.95 7.61
CA LEU A 1053 4.11 -7.24 9.05
C LEU A 1053 3.02 -8.28 9.32
N TYR A 1054 1.88 -8.20 8.62
CA TYR A 1054 0.81 -9.20 8.72
C TYR A 1054 1.25 -10.54 8.12
N TYR A 1055 1.86 -10.52 6.94
CA TYR A 1055 2.32 -11.75 6.28
C TYR A 1055 3.48 -12.44 6.99
N ALA A 1056 4.39 -11.70 7.62
CA ALA A 1056 5.43 -12.27 8.45
C ALA A 1056 4.84 -12.98 9.67
N ALA A 1057 3.87 -12.36 10.35
CA ALA A 1057 3.16 -13.02 11.43
C ALA A 1057 2.40 -14.27 10.93
N LEU A 1058 1.68 -14.18 9.82
CA LEU A 1058 1.00 -15.33 9.21
C LEU A 1058 1.97 -16.47 8.86
N ALA A 1059 3.14 -16.14 8.34
CA ALA A 1059 4.19 -17.12 8.03
C ALA A 1059 4.75 -17.79 9.29
N ASP A 1060 4.92 -17.05 10.39
CA ASP A 1060 5.30 -17.60 11.69
C ASP A 1060 4.27 -18.63 12.17
N GLU A 1061 2.98 -18.27 12.11
CA GLU A 1061 1.85 -19.10 12.54
C GLU A 1061 1.75 -20.44 11.78
N ILE A 1062 2.02 -20.43 10.46
CA ILE A 1062 2.03 -21.67 9.66
C ILE A 1062 3.40 -22.37 9.61
N HIS A 1063 4.38 -21.83 10.32
CA HIS A 1063 5.77 -22.31 10.38
C HIS A 1063 6.44 -22.37 9.00
N ALA A 1064 6.22 -21.34 8.18
CA ALA A 1064 6.91 -21.17 6.90
C ALA A 1064 8.34 -20.64 7.14
N SER A 1065 9.29 -21.12 6.34
CA SER A 1065 10.67 -20.63 6.40
C SER A 1065 10.78 -19.24 5.77
N PRO A 1066 11.78 -18.41 6.15
CA PRO A 1066 11.97 -17.10 5.54
C PRO A 1066 12.11 -17.12 4.01
N ALA A 1067 12.77 -18.14 3.46
CA ALA A 1067 12.90 -18.30 2.02
C ALA A 1067 11.55 -18.41 1.31
N GLN A 1068 10.59 -19.14 1.88
CA GLN A 1068 9.26 -19.34 1.30
C GLN A 1068 8.48 -18.03 1.12
N LEU A 1069 8.80 -16.97 1.87
CA LEU A 1069 8.18 -15.66 1.71
C LEU A 1069 8.37 -15.08 0.31
N ASN A 1070 9.46 -15.41 -0.40
CA ASN A 1070 9.69 -14.94 -1.76
C ASN A 1070 8.65 -15.43 -2.78
N VAL A 1071 7.88 -16.48 -2.43
CA VAL A 1071 6.77 -17.02 -3.25
C VAL A 1071 5.42 -16.70 -2.59
N LEU A 1072 5.31 -16.92 -1.28
CA LEU A 1072 4.04 -16.76 -0.55
C LEU A 1072 3.56 -15.31 -0.48
N VAL A 1073 4.46 -14.33 -0.26
CA VAL A 1073 4.06 -12.92 -0.16
C VAL A 1073 3.51 -12.36 -1.49
N PRO A 1074 4.15 -12.57 -2.65
CA PRO A 1074 3.56 -12.24 -3.95
C PRO A 1074 2.16 -12.85 -4.13
N GLN A 1075 2.00 -14.14 -3.80
CA GLN A 1075 0.73 -14.87 -3.93
C GLN A 1075 -0.36 -14.30 -3.02
N TRP A 1076 -0.08 -14.11 -1.72
CA TRP A 1076 -1.04 -13.54 -0.76
C TRP A 1076 -1.40 -12.10 -1.11
N THR A 1077 -0.45 -11.34 -1.66
CA THR A 1077 -0.71 -9.99 -2.16
C THR A 1077 -1.71 -10.00 -3.31
N GLN A 1078 -1.53 -10.88 -4.30
CA GLN A 1078 -2.49 -11.05 -5.40
C GLN A 1078 -3.88 -11.41 -4.89
N GLN A 1079 -3.97 -12.44 -4.04
CA GLN A 1079 -5.25 -12.89 -3.46
C GLN A 1079 -5.93 -11.80 -2.64
N THR A 1080 -5.15 -11.00 -1.90
CA THR A 1080 -5.69 -9.86 -1.15
C THR A 1080 -6.27 -8.84 -2.10
N VAL A 1081 -5.56 -8.45 -3.16
CA VAL A 1081 -6.06 -7.49 -4.15
C VAL A 1081 -7.36 -7.99 -4.79
N GLU A 1082 -7.39 -9.24 -5.25
CA GLU A 1082 -8.56 -9.84 -5.89
C GLU A 1082 -9.79 -9.95 -4.97
N ARG A 1083 -9.60 -9.84 -3.65
CA ARG A 1083 -10.69 -9.96 -2.65
C ARG A 1083 -11.07 -8.64 -1.99
N ILE A 1084 -10.43 -7.52 -2.38
CA ILE A 1084 -10.87 -6.20 -1.93
C ILE A 1084 -12.25 -5.94 -2.51
N PHE A 1085 -13.24 -5.78 -1.63
CA PHE A 1085 -14.54 -5.27 -2.02
C PHE A 1085 -14.79 -3.88 -1.43
N ALA A 1086 -14.29 -2.89 -2.16
CA ALA A 1086 -14.50 -1.48 -1.86
C ALA A 1086 -15.17 -0.78 -3.04
N THR A 1087 -16.03 0.19 -2.74
CA THR A 1087 -16.68 1.04 -3.76
C THR A 1087 -16.05 2.44 -3.83
N HIS A 1088 -15.02 2.71 -3.01
CA HIS A 1088 -14.30 3.99 -3.00
C HIS A 1088 -12.90 3.86 -2.38
N LEU A 1089 -11.97 4.74 -2.78
CA LEU A 1089 -10.56 4.76 -2.34
C LEU A 1089 -10.34 5.05 -0.85
N GLU A 1090 -11.35 5.55 -0.14
CA GLU A 1090 -11.27 5.86 1.31
C GLU A 1090 -11.70 4.67 2.19
N ASP A 1091 -12.21 3.58 1.60
CA ASP A 1091 -12.63 2.38 2.32
C ASP A 1091 -11.43 1.47 2.65
N TRP A 1092 -10.43 2.03 3.35
CA TRP A 1092 -9.29 1.25 3.83
C TRP A 1092 -9.69 0.05 4.69
N PRO A 1093 -10.82 0.03 5.44
CA PRO A 1093 -11.26 -1.18 6.14
C PRO A 1093 -11.47 -2.37 5.21
N ALA A 1094 -11.86 -2.16 3.95
CA ALA A 1094 -11.97 -3.24 2.96
C ALA A 1094 -10.63 -3.94 2.71
N LEU A 1095 -9.53 -3.18 2.67
CA LEU A 1095 -8.19 -3.76 2.55
C LEU A 1095 -7.85 -4.63 3.76
N LEU A 1096 -8.11 -4.14 4.97
CA LEU A 1096 -7.86 -4.89 6.20
C LEU A 1096 -8.73 -6.15 6.31
N ARG A 1097 -10.00 -6.07 5.90
CA ARG A 1097 -10.90 -7.23 5.79
C ARG A 1097 -10.35 -8.27 4.81
N SER A 1098 -9.91 -7.84 3.63
CA SER A 1098 -9.35 -8.72 2.62
C SER A 1098 -8.09 -9.46 3.12
N LEU A 1099 -7.15 -8.74 3.76
CA LEU A 1099 -5.95 -9.33 4.36
C LEU A 1099 -6.29 -10.44 5.36
N ARG A 1100 -7.28 -10.20 6.22
CA ARG A 1100 -7.72 -11.17 7.21
C ARG A 1100 -8.35 -12.39 6.58
N LEU A 1101 -9.21 -12.20 5.59
CA LEU A 1101 -9.87 -13.29 4.88
C LEU A 1101 -8.85 -14.18 4.16
N VAL A 1102 -7.83 -13.60 3.51
CA VAL A 1102 -6.70 -14.36 2.95
C VAL A 1102 -5.94 -15.11 4.06
N GLY A 1103 -5.63 -14.46 5.16
CA GLY A 1103 -4.93 -15.11 6.28
C GLY A 1103 -5.72 -16.25 6.92
N GLU A 1104 -7.04 -16.13 7.06
CA GLU A 1104 -7.92 -17.19 7.56
C GLU A 1104 -7.89 -18.42 6.64
N GLU A 1105 -7.99 -18.22 5.32
CA GLU A 1105 -7.90 -19.33 4.38
C GLU A 1105 -6.52 -20.01 4.39
N VAL A 1106 -5.44 -19.24 4.51
CA VAL A 1106 -4.08 -19.79 4.62
C VAL A 1106 -3.95 -20.65 5.88
N ARG A 1107 -4.46 -20.18 7.02
CA ARG A 1107 -4.50 -20.99 8.26
C ARG A 1107 -5.33 -22.26 8.07
N ASP A 1108 -6.49 -22.17 7.43
CA ASP A 1108 -7.34 -23.33 7.15
C ASP A 1108 -6.65 -24.37 6.26
N GLN A 1109 -5.95 -23.92 5.21
CA GLN A 1109 -5.18 -24.79 4.34
C GLN A 1109 -4.02 -25.45 5.08
N ALA A 1110 -3.26 -24.69 5.87
CA ALA A 1110 -2.16 -25.23 6.68
C ALA A 1110 -2.66 -26.29 7.68
N ARG A 1111 -3.79 -26.05 8.35
CA ARG A 1111 -4.43 -27.02 9.26
C ARG A 1111 -4.85 -28.31 8.53
N LYS A 1112 -5.45 -28.18 7.35
CA LYS A 1112 -5.84 -29.35 6.52
C LYS A 1112 -4.62 -30.16 6.07
N GLN A 1113 -3.53 -29.51 5.71
CA GLN A 1113 -2.28 -30.19 5.34
C GLN A 1113 -1.64 -30.90 6.55
N GLN A 1114 -1.68 -30.28 7.73
CA GLN A 1114 -1.20 -30.91 8.96
C GLN A 1114 -2.04 -32.12 9.36
N SER A 1115 -3.37 -32.06 9.23
CA SER A 1115 -4.24 -33.22 9.52
C SER A 1115 -3.98 -34.36 8.54
N GLN A 1116 -3.82 -34.06 7.23
CA GLN A 1116 -3.51 -35.07 6.21
C GLN A 1116 -2.13 -35.71 6.38
N ALA A 1117 -1.15 -34.99 6.93
CA ALA A 1117 0.18 -35.55 7.20
C ALA A 1117 0.24 -36.38 8.50
N ALA A 1118 -0.77 -36.27 9.37
CA ALA A 1118 -0.91 -37.03 10.60
C ALA A 1118 -1.74 -38.31 10.43
N GLU A 1119 -2.55 -38.38 9.37
CA GLU A 1119 -3.22 -39.59 8.86
C GLU A 1119 -2.25 -40.46 8.05
#